data_AF-A0A2N1PB98-F1
#
_entry.id   AF-A0A2N1PB98-F1
#
_cell.length_a   1.000
_cell.length_b   1.000
_cell.length_c   1.000
_cell.angle_alpha   90.00
_cell.angle_beta   90.00
_cell.angle_gamma   90.00
#
_symmetry.space_group_name_H-M   'P 1'
#
loop_
_entity.id
_entity.type
_entity.pdbx_description
1 polymer ?
#
loop_
_entity_poly.entity_id
_entity_poly.type
_entity_poly.pdbx_seq_one_letter_code
_entity_poly.pdbx_strand_id
1 'polypeptide(L)'
;MADNGCNGLKAAGKDIQELDEKGLKMSHFSFTGRPIKSAELILIGCLLILLIVPQSVLGQLSKQEIEALQQQALDEDWTFSVGENQATQYSLDQLCGLKEPLNWRENAVFDPMTEKMLLPAAFDWRDSTTLPPARNQGGCGSCWAFGTMGPLECNIKLKDNVLVDLSEQWLVSCNQDGWDCAGGWWAHDYHQWKTDPCGGTGAVYEADFPYTATNGTCNCPYDHHYLIDGWAYVGSSYGVPSIDAMKQAIMLHGPISVAVISNSAMQAYNGGVFNSCATGDVNHGVTLVGWDDSQGTSGVWIMRNSWGTGWGEEGGYMRIQYGCSSIGYGACYINYPGSKNISFDYPDGVPTNVAYGQVTSFEVVVSGVGGAIPIPNTGRLYYSINNGIPQNKTMTQLTTNHYQANLPILSCGDRISFYVSVEEMTDGTYFNPDPSSPFEAFGVGDSAVVFEDNFETDQGWIVTSTATAGVWSRGIPAGLGDRGDPTVDFDGSGRCYLTGNSAGDSDVDGGNTILISPTFDLSGGEGQIHYAFWYSNDFGNAPNSDTFKVFISNNNGASWTLLENIGPVEEASGGWYEHTIWASDYIALTDQMKLNFNASDAGSGSVVEAAVDDIRVKMFSCGTPGPHITTISLPEWTVERPYSQQLEASGGTGLLTWSDKFDDLAGTGLLLSSSGLLSGAPSATGAISFTAMVTDEELVTGEKMLSVNINPHVNVTTSTLPAWTQGQVYYQDLAAAGGTGAYNWGDKNSGLVGTGLAVADEGNISGVPTTVGVLNFIAVVNDGCGDEGEAPLSVTINPAVSVETESMPDATEGLPYSSQLETTGGTGEVIWADKNNDLDRSGLTLSPDGLINGTPPTIMTITFTAQAQDITGSSDEQVLTLEIGPAWICGDADGSGAINLLDATFIVSYMYKGGAEPAAMQSADVDNSGAVNLLDVTRMIAFLYKSGPALDCGL
;
A
#
# COMPACT_ATOMS: atom_id res chain seq x y z
N MET A 1 7.38 54.93 41.56
CA MET A 1 6.79 55.14 42.91
C MET A 1 7.10 53.89 43.70
N ALA A 2 8.05 54.06 44.64
CA ALA A 2 8.52 53.20 45.73
C ALA A 2 8.63 51.67 45.50
N ASP A 3 9.81 51.06 45.35
CA ASP A 3 11.04 51.02 46.21
C ASP A 3 11.04 49.73 47.05
N ASN A 4 12.09 48.90 47.19
CA ASN A 4 13.53 48.92 46.84
C ASN A 4 13.97 47.44 46.80
N GLY A 5 14.85 46.90 45.94
CA GLY A 5 16.12 47.42 45.39
C GLY A 5 17.25 46.49 45.89
N CYS A 6 17.75 45.53 45.10
CA CYS A 6 18.85 45.62 44.11
C CYS A 6 20.25 45.93 44.67
N ASN A 7 21.21 45.07 44.33
CA ASN A 7 22.55 45.37 43.78
C ASN A 7 23.21 44.02 43.44
N GLY A 8 23.79 43.73 42.28
CA GLY A 8 24.00 44.48 41.05
C GLY A 8 24.86 43.61 40.12
N LEU A 9 24.46 43.49 38.85
CA LEU A 9 25.22 42.92 37.74
C LEU A 9 26.12 44.00 37.11
N LYS A 10 27.30 43.60 36.61
CA LYS A 10 28.09 44.09 35.44
C LYS A 10 29.58 43.75 35.64
N ALA A 11 30.40 43.36 34.67
CA ALA A 11 30.35 43.41 33.21
C ALA A 11 31.37 42.39 32.62
N ALA A 12 31.07 41.79 31.46
CA ALA A 12 31.76 41.94 30.15
C ALA A 12 33.15 41.31 29.97
N GLY A 13 33.29 40.48 28.94
CA GLY A 13 34.58 40.07 28.38
C GLY A 13 34.47 38.92 27.37
N LYS A 14 34.74 39.23 26.09
CA LYS A 14 34.85 38.35 24.93
C LYS A 14 36.15 37.51 24.95
N ASP A 15 36.18 36.54 24.02
CA ASP A 15 37.31 35.83 23.41
C ASP A 15 37.99 34.71 24.22
N ILE A 16 38.10 33.51 23.65
CA ILE A 16 39.33 32.99 23.02
C ILE A 16 39.10 31.54 22.54
N GLN A 17 39.51 31.31 21.30
CA GLN A 17 39.64 30.04 20.57
C GLN A 17 40.76 29.14 21.11
N GLU A 18 40.68 27.86 20.71
CA GLU A 18 41.78 26.90 20.50
C GLU A 18 42.59 26.46 21.72
N LEU A 19 42.75 25.13 21.87
CA LEU A 19 44.09 24.53 21.99
C LEU A 19 44.05 23.02 21.75
N ASP A 20 45.06 22.63 20.99
CA ASP A 20 45.32 21.41 20.23
C ASP A 20 46.03 20.32 21.06
N GLU A 21 46.04 19.10 20.53
CA GLU A 21 46.58 17.86 21.07
C GLU A 21 48.11 17.85 21.31
N LYS A 22 48.58 17.09 22.32
CA LYS A 22 49.59 16.00 22.17
C LYS A 22 50.13 15.43 23.49
N GLY A 23 49.85 14.13 23.71
CA GLY A 23 50.81 13.04 23.99
C GLY A 23 51.73 13.06 25.23
N LEU A 24 51.68 11.99 26.04
CA LEU A 24 52.76 11.62 26.96
C LEU A 24 53.07 10.11 26.97
N LYS A 25 54.37 9.79 26.87
CA LYS A 25 55.00 8.46 26.83
C LYS A 25 55.35 7.91 28.23
N MET A 26 55.29 6.60 28.36
CA MET A 26 55.80 5.80 29.49
C MET A 26 57.34 5.75 29.60
N SER A 27 57.86 5.57 30.82
CA SER A 27 59.17 4.95 31.06
C SER A 27 59.16 4.04 32.32
N HIS A 28 59.87 2.91 32.22
CA HIS A 28 60.04 1.85 33.22
C HIS A 28 61.16 2.14 34.23
N PHE A 29 61.04 1.63 35.46
CA PHE A 29 62.17 1.37 36.36
C PHE A 29 61.97 0.08 37.19
N SER A 30 63.02 -0.75 37.24
CA SER A 30 63.11 -2.02 37.96
C SER A 30 63.59 -1.86 39.41
N PHE A 31 63.27 -2.81 40.30
CA PHE A 31 63.97 -2.97 41.58
C PHE A 31 64.47 -4.41 41.81
N THR A 32 65.68 -4.48 42.36
CA THR A 32 66.46 -5.66 42.72
C THR A 32 66.31 -6.01 44.22
N GLY A 33 66.45 -7.30 44.56
CA GLY A 33 67.18 -7.74 45.76
C GLY A 33 66.48 -7.85 47.13
N ARG A 34 66.13 -9.09 47.51
CA ARG A 34 65.99 -9.72 48.86
C ARG A 34 67.04 -9.27 49.93
N PRO A 35 67.04 -9.73 51.22
CA PRO A 35 66.03 -10.42 52.10
C PRO A 35 65.97 -9.82 53.55
N ILE A 36 65.09 -10.17 54.52
CA ILE A 36 65.21 -11.25 55.53
C ILE A 36 64.11 -11.09 56.63
N LYS A 37 63.39 -12.19 56.90
CA LYS A 37 62.93 -12.82 58.16
C LYS A 37 62.30 -12.04 59.33
N SER A 38 61.03 -12.38 59.58
CA SER A 38 60.52 -13.07 60.78
C SER A 38 60.67 -12.41 62.16
N ALA A 39 59.91 -11.33 62.40
CA ALA A 39 59.13 -11.10 63.64
C ALA A 39 58.43 -9.71 63.69
N GLU A 40 58.20 -9.04 62.55
CA GLU A 40 57.26 -7.90 62.43
C GLU A 40 56.09 -8.23 61.46
N LEU A 41 55.82 -9.52 61.26
CA LEU A 41 54.93 -10.04 60.21
C LEU A 41 53.45 -10.20 60.64
N ILE A 42 53.00 -9.59 61.75
CA ILE A 42 51.62 -9.74 62.26
C ILE A 42 50.81 -8.43 62.26
N LEU A 43 51.41 -7.25 62.03
CA LEU A 43 50.65 -6.00 61.88
C LEU A 43 50.60 -5.41 60.46
N ILE A 44 51.27 -6.04 59.48
CA ILE A 44 51.21 -5.66 58.05
C ILE A 44 50.47 -6.73 57.21
N GLY A 45 50.07 -7.85 57.83
CA GLY A 45 49.32 -8.94 57.20
C GLY A 45 47.81 -8.69 57.00
N CYS A 46 47.26 -7.59 57.49
CA CYS A 46 45.83 -7.24 57.29
C CYS A 46 45.59 -6.13 56.25
N LEU A 47 46.62 -5.56 55.62
CA LEU A 47 46.45 -4.51 54.59
C LEU A 47 46.88 -4.93 53.16
N LEU A 48 47.25 -6.20 52.95
CA LEU A 48 47.77 -6.69 51.66
C LEU A 48 47.06 -7.94 51.11
N ILE A 49 45.88 -8.27 51.61
CA ILE A 49 44.94 -9.27 51.02
C ILE A 49 43.83 -8.56 50.20
N LEU A 50 43.96 -7.27 49.91
CA LEU A 50 43.02 -6.52 49.07
C LEU A 50 43.51 -6.27 47.63
N LEU A 51 44.66 -6.84 47.23
CA LEU A 51 45.26 -6.62 45.92
C LEU A 51 45.91 -7.90 45.41
N ILE A 52 45.09 -8.89 45.02
CA ILE A 52 45.19 -9.80 43.87
C ILE A 52 43.83 -10.52 43.82
N VAL A 53 42.80 -9.78 43.42
CA VAL A 53 41.74 -10.35 42.59
C VAL A 53 42.08 -9.83 41.19
N PRO A 54 42.13 -10.67 40.14
CA PRO A 54 42.28 -10.15 38.79
C PRO A 54 41.19 -9.10 38.58
N GLN A 55 41.54 -7.91 38.06
CA GLN A 55 40.60 -6.85 37.68
C GLN A 55 39.80 -7.24 36.42
N SER A 56 39.24 -8.45 36.42
CA SER A 56 38.46 -9.00 35.32
C SER A 56 37.24 -9.75 35.87
N VAL A 57 36.49 -9.14 36.81
CA VAL A 57 35.05 -9.41 37.06
C VAL A 57 34.41 -8.17 37.72
N LEU A 58 34.65 -6.97 37.19
CA LEU A 58 33.94 -5.76 37.63
C LEU A 58 32.79 -5.52 36.66
N GLY A 59 31.62 -6.06 36.97
CA GLY A 59 30.38 -5.69 36.27
C GLY A 59 29.25 -6.71 36.32
N GLN A 60 29.51 -7.99 36.54
CA GLN A 60 28.48 -9.05 36.49
C GLN A 60 27.70 -9.12 37.81
N LEU A 61 26.40 -9.46 37.76
CA LEU A 61 25.69 -9.84 38.97
C LEU A 61 26.34 -11.11 39.54
N SER A 62 26.86 -11.01 40.75
CA SER A 62 27.45 -12.16 41.44
C SER A 62 26.36 -13.15 41.86
N LYS A 63 26.76 -14.41 42.07
CA LYS A 63 25.86 -15.44 42.60
C LYS A 63 25.15 -15.02 43.89
N GLN A 64 25.86 -14.28 44.76
CA GLN A 64 25.30 -13.77 46.01
C GLN A 64 24.22 -12.71 45.78
N GLU A 65 24.37 -11.87 44.76
CA GLU A 65 23.35 -10.87 44.39
C GLU A 65 22.13 -11.55 43.76
N ILE A 66 22.32 -12.58 42.95
CA ILE A 66 21.21 -13.37 42.38
C ILE A 66 20.45 -14.13 43.48
N GLU A 67 21.15 -14.75 44.43
CA GLU A 67 20.54 -15.39 45.61
C GLU A 67 19.76 -14.36 46.46
N ALA A 68 20.29 -13.14 46.62
CA ALA A 68 19.60 -12.07 47.32
C ALA A 68 18.32 -11.62 46.58
N LEU A 69 18.37 -11.51 45.25
CA LEU A 69 17.18 -11.20 44.44
C LEU A 69 16.14 -12.33 44.49
N GLN A 70 16.55 -13.59 44.54
CA GLN A 70 15.65 -14.72 44.73
C GLN A 70 14.96 -14.67 46.10
N GLN A 71 15.69 -14.27 47.15
CA GLN A 71 15.08 -14.08 48.47
C GLN A 71 14.12 -12.89 48.47
N GLN A 72 14.51 -11.78 47.84
CA GLN A 72 13.63 -10.62 47.68
C GLN A 72 12.36 -10.97 46.91
N ALA A 73 12.46 -11.81 45.88
CA ALA A 73 11.32 -12.30 45.11
C ALA A 73 10.29 -13.04 45.98
N LEU A 74 10.76 -13.81 46.97
CA LEU A 74 9.90 -14.48 47.95
C LEU A 74 9.29 -13.50 48.95
N ASP A 75 10.05 -12.50 49.38
CA ASP A 75 9.62 -11.53 50.40
C ASP A 75 8.62 -10.51 49.83
N GLU A 76 8.68 -10.23 48.53
CA GLU A 76 7.85 -9.24 47.82
C GLU A 76 6.78 -9.87 46.89
N ASP A 77 6.58 -11.19 46.98
CA ASP A 77 5.60 -11.93 46.17
C ASP A 77 5.75 -11.69 44.65
N TRP A 78 6.98 -11.76 44.14
CA TRP A 78 7.24 -11.63 42.71
C TRP A 78 6.66 -12.82 41.92
N THR A 79 6.03 -12.52 40.77
CA THR A 79 5.36 -13.53 39.91
C THR A 79 6.23 -14.01 38.75
N PHE A 80 7.54 -13.83 38.86
CA PHE A 80 8.53 -14.20 37.85
C PHE A 80 9.73 -14.90 38.48
N SER A 81 10.47 -15.61 37.64
CA SER A 81 11.69 -16.33 38.02
C SER A 81 12.93 -15.46 37.87
N VAL A 82 13.84 -15.60 38.84
CA VAL A 82 15.12 -14.88 38.91
C VAL A 82 16.27 -15.90 38.79
N GLY A 83 17.22 -15.65 37.89
CA GLY A 83 18.39 -16.51 37.72
C GLY A 83 19.50 -15.93 36.86
N GLU A 84 20.56 -16.70 36.70
CA GLU A 84 21.64 -16.40 35.75
C GLU A 84 21.12 -16.48 34.30
N ASN A 85 21.55 -15.54 33.46
CA ASN A 85 21.24 -15.48 32.04
C ASN A 85 22.31 -14.66 31.27
N GLN A 86 22.07 -14.34 30.00
CA GLN A 86 23.03 -13.57 29.19
C GLN A 86 23.23 -12.13 29.70
N ALA A 87 22.18 -11.48 30.20
CA ALA A 87 22.25 -10.10 30.70
C ALA A 87 23.02 -10.00 32.03
N THR A 88 22.99 -11.04 32.88
CA THR A 88 23.72 -11.04 34.17
C THR A 88 25.25 -11.00 34.00
N GLN A 89 25.75 -11.17 32.78
CA GLN A 89 27.18 -11.09 32.43
C GLN A 89 27.71 -9.66 32.24
N TYR A 90 26.85 -8.65 32.32
CA TYR A 90 27.20 -7.23 32.16
C TYR A 90 26.76 -6.44 33.38
N SER A 91 27.28 -5.22 33.56
CA SER A 91 26.73 -4.31 34.56
C SER A 91 25.46 -3.64 34.05
N LEU A 92 24.59 -3.23 34.97
CA LEU A 92 23.36 -2.54 34.60
C LEU A 92 23.65 -1.26 33.80
N ASP A 93 24.70 -0.52 34.15
CA ASP A 93 25.13 0.69 33.42
C ASP A 93 25.58 0.40 31.98
N GLN A 94 26.14 -0.80 31.73
CA GLN A 94 26.50 -1.22 30.37
C GLN A 94 25.28 -1.62 29.54
N LEU A 95 24.22 -2.12 30.19
CA LEU A 95 22.98 -2.51 29.52
C LEU A 95 22.02 -1.33 29.32
N CYS A 96 22.11 -0.30 30.17
CA CYS A 96 21.16 0.81 30.24
C CYS A 96 21.82 2.12 29.80
N GLY A 97 21.60 2.53 28.54
CA GLY A 97 22.13 3.79 28.02
C GLY A 97 21.07 4.70 27.39
N LEU A 98 19.79 4.50 27.68
CA LEU A 98 18.77 5.43 27.23
C LEU A 98 18.87 6.73 28.04
N LYS A 99 19.03 7.88 27.38
CA LYS A 99 19.24 9.19 28.01
C LYS A 99 18.35 10.26 27.39
N GLU A 100 17.45 10.83 28.19
CA GLU A 100 16.54 11.89 27.78
C GLU A 100 17.30 13.22 27.52
N PRO A 101 17.24 13.81 26.30
CA PRO A 101 17.88 15.11 26.03
C PRO A 101 17.18 16.29 26.73
N LEU A 102 17.85 17.41 27.01
CA LEU A 102 17.20 18.52 27.73
C LEU A 102 16.05 19.20 26.97
N ASN A 103 16.05 19.17 25.62
CA ASN A 103 15.11 19.93 24.78
C ASN A 103 14.34 19.06 23.75
N TRP A 104 14.33 17.73 23.85
CA TRP A 104 13.66 16.88 22.84
C TRP A 104 12.16 17.21 22.69
N ARG A 105 11.54 17.75 23.74
CA ARG A 105 10.11 18.10 23.81
C ARG A 105 9.74 19.30 22.93
N GLU A 106 10.69 20.14 22.55
CA GLU A 106 10.42 21.34 21.74
C GLU A 106 10.03 20.99 20.30
N ASN A 107 10.53 19.87 19.79
CA ASN A 107 10.31 19.41 18.41
C ASN A 107 9.54 18.08 18.34
N ALA A 108 9.05 17.57 19.48
CA ALA A 108 8.34 16.30 19.55
C ALA A 108 6.95 16.42 18.89
N VAL A 109 6.69 15.56 17.91
CA VAL A 109 5.37 15.39 17.31
C VAL A 109 4.60 14.36 18.11
N PHE A 110 3.45 14.75 18.66
CA PHE A 110 2.58 13.92 19.47
C PHE A 110 1.30 13.60 18.70
N ASP A 111 0.92 12.33 18.70
CA ASP A 111 -0.37 11.86 18.20
C ASP A 111 -1.25 11.40 19.37
N PRO A 112 -2.35 12.13 19.67
CA PRO A 112 -3.20 11.82 20.81
C PRO A 112 -3.95 10.48 20.71
N MET A 113 -3.90 9.78 19.58
CA MET A 113 -4.70 8.57 19.33
C MET A 113 -6.21 8.83 19.52
N THR A 114 -6.72 9.88 18.87
CA THR A 114 -8.11 10.37 19.04
C THR A 114 -9.17 9.43 18.47
N GLU A 115 -8.86 8.68 17.41
CA GLU A 115 -9.76 7.69 16.86
C GLU A 115 -9.80 6.46 17.76
N LYS A 116 -10.98 6.14 18.31
CA LYS A 116 -11.15 5.00 19.22
C LYS A 116 -11.46 3.72 18.47
N MET A 117 -10.58 2.74 18.58
CA MET A 117 -10.78 1.38 18.06
C MET A 117 -11.29 0.41 19.13
N LEU A 118 -12.03 -0.61 18.71
CA LEU A 118 -12.35 -1.75 19.57
C LEU A 118 -11.10 -2.62 19.75
N LEU A 119 -10.57 -2.66 20.96
CA LEU A 119 -9.33 -3.39 21.29
C LEU A 119 -9.65 -4.78 21.84
N PRO A 120 -8.99 -5.86 21.38
CA PRO A 120 -9.10 -7.17 21.98
C PRO A 120 -8.46 -7.22 23.38
N ALA A 121 -8.93 -8.16 24.21
CA ALA A 121 -8.40 -8.35 25.57
C ALA A 121 -6.95 -8.85 25.58
N ALA A 122 -6.53 -9.59 24.56
CA ALA A 122 -5.15 -10.01 24.36
C ALA A 122 -4.81 -9.94 22.87
N PHE A 123 -3.56 -9.58 22.57
CA PHE A 123 -3.05 -9.47 21.21
C PHE A 123 -1.53 -9.63 21.21
N ASP A 124 -1.00 -10.43 20.28
CA ASP A 124 0.42 -10.63 20.10
C ASP A 124 0.74 -10.73 18.61
N TRP A 125 1.58 -9.82 18.09
CA TRP A 125 2.00 -9.86 16.69
C TRP A 125 2.69 -11.18 16.30
N ARG A 126 3.28 -11.89 17.28
CA ARG A 126 3.94 -13.18 17.07
C ARG A 126 2.98 -14.31 16.72
N ASP A 127 1.69 -14.17 17.01
CA ASP A 127 0.68 -15.18 16.65
C ASP A 127 0.39 -15.19 15.14
N SER A 128 0.67 -14.08 14.45
CA SER A 128 0.39 -13.90 13.01
C SER A 128 1.60 -14.18 12.11
N THR A 129 2.82 -14.07 12.63
CA THR A 129 4.06 -14.25 11.87
C THR A 129 5.26 -14.41 12.82
N THR A 130 6.36 -14.95 12.31
CA THR A 130 7.64 -14.98 13.05
C THR A 130 8.29 -13.60 13.00
N LEU A 131 8.29 -12.87 14.12
CA LEU A 131 9.02 -11.61 14.25
C LEU A 131 10.54 -11.86 14.40
N PRO A 132 11.39 -10.89 14.00
CA PRO A 132 12.84 -10.99 14.19
C PRO A 132 13.23 -11.29 15.65
N PRO A 133 14.22 -12.17 15.91
CA PRO A 133 14.61 -12.55 17.26
C PRO A 133 15.28 -11.40 18.01
N ALA A 134 15.24 -11.39 19.35
CA ALA A 134 16.00 -10.41 20.14
C ALA A 134 17.50 -10.50 19.86
N ARG A 135 18.11 -9.37 19.48
CA ARG A 135 19.56 -9.24 19.35
C ARG A 135 20.22 -9.00 20.71
N ASN A 136 21.56 -8.92 20.74
CA ASN A 136 22.33 -8.73 21.96
C ASN A 136 23.24 -7.48 21.87
N GLN A 137 22.89 -6.43 22.59
CA GLN A 137 23.68 -5.19 22.67
C GLN A 137 25.01 -5.35 23.43
N GLY A 138 25.18 -6.45 24.18
CA GLY A 138 26.37 -6.70 24.98
C GLY A 138 26.69 -5.58 25.99
N GLY A 139 27.98 -5.28 26.15
CA GLY A 139 28.49 -4.33 27.15
C GLY A 139 28.43 -2.86 26.75
N CYS A 140 27.54 -2.48 25.83
CA CYS A 140 27.38 -1.14 25.26
C CYS A 140 25.99 -0.60 25.58
N GLY A 141 25.90 0.63 26.07
CA GLY A 141 24.65 1.33 26.40
C GLY A 141 23.86 1.78 25.16
N SER A 142 23.77 0.94 24.13
CA SER A 142 23.12 1.26 22.85
C SER A 142 21.67 0.76 22.77
N CYS A 143 21.01 0.50 23.90
CA CYS A 143 19.59 0.11 23.91
C CYS A 143 18.67 1.12 23.18
N TRP A 144 19.10 2.37 23.08
CA TRP A 144 18.44 3.41 22.29
C TRP A 144 18.44 3.09 20.78
N ALA A 145 19.52 2.50 20.25
CA ALA A 145 19.62 2.08 18.85
C ALA A 145 18.76 0.84 18.59
N PHE A 146 18.86 -0.18 19.46
CA PHE A 146 18.03 -1.40 19.36
C PHE A 146 16.54 -1.10 19.51
N GLY A 147 16.16 -0.23 20.45
CA GLY A 147 14.77 0.20 20.63
C GLY A 147 14.27 1.05 19.45
N THR A 148 15.16 1.70 18.69
CA THR A 148 14.83 2.38 17.43
C THR A 148 14.67 1.37 16.28
N MET A 149 15.54 0.35 16.19
CA MET A 149 15.47 -0.69 15.15
C MET A 149 14.29 -1.65 15.29
N GLY A 150 13.94 -2.03 16.52
CA GLY A 150 12.94 -3.06 16.78
C GLY A 150 11.61 -2.87 16.04
N PRO A 151 10.94 -1.70 16.13
CA PRO A 151 9.74 -1.42 15.35
C PRO A 151 9.90 -1.49 13.84
N LEU A 152 11.06 -1.07 13.30
CA LEU A 152 11.31 -1.06 11.86
C LEU A 152 11.46 -2.48 11.31
N GLU A 153 12.31 -3.30 11.92
CA GLU A 153 12.45 -4.71 11.52
C GLU A 153 11.13 -5.47 11.62
N CYS A 154 10.37 -5.25 12.70
CA CYS A 154 9.07 -5.85 12.88
C CYS A 154 8.09 -5.39 11.80
N ASN A 155 8.05 -4.09 11.47
CA ASN A 155 7.17 -3.57 10.43
C ASN A 155 7.56 -4.06 9.03
N ILE A 156 8.85 -4.22 8.73
CA ILE A 156 9.31 -4.83 7.47
C ILE A 156 8.81 -6.27 7.38
N LYS A 157 8.91 -7.05 8.45
CA LYS A 157 8.34 -8.41 8.47
C LYS A 157 6.82 -8.41 8.31
N LEU A 158 6.12 -7.48 8.96
CA LEU A 158 4.66 -7.41 8.90
C LEU A 158 4.14 -6.93 7.53
N LYS A 159 4.85 -6.04 6.84
CA LYS A 159 4.39 -5.43 5.58
C LYS A 159 4.98 -6.07 4.33
N ASP A 160 6.24 -6.47 4.37
CA ASP A 160 6.96 -7.02 3.22
C ASP A 160 7.14 -8.54 3.31
N ASN A 161 6.78 -9.14 4.45
CA ASN A 161 7.03 -10.55 4.76
C ASN A 161 8.51 -10.97 4.76
N VAL A 162 9.44 -10.01 4.77
CA VAL A 162 10.89 -10.25 4.79
C VAL A 162 11.42 -10.22 6.22
N LEU A 163 12.21 -11.24 6.58
CA LEU A 163 13.03 -11.20 7.80
C LEU A 163 14.34 -10.49 7.49
N VAL A 164 14.53 -9.30 8.08
CA VAL A 164 15.73 -8.48 7.91
C VAL A 164 16.50 -8.39 9.22
N ASP A 165 17.82 -8.24 9.11
CA ASP A 165 18.74 -7.93 10.22
C ASP A 165 19.40 -6.58 9.93
N LEU A 166 19.04 -5.55 10.71
CA LEU A 166 19.47 -4.17 10.47
C LEU A 166 20.59 -3.76 11.44
N SER A 167 21.47 -2.86 10.99
CA SER A 167 22.66 -2.47 11.74
C SER A 167 22.36 -1.40 12.79
N GLU A 168 22.28 -1.79 14.07
CA GLU A 168 22.33 -0.82 15.16
C GLU A 168 23.68 -0.12 15.26
N GLN A 169 24.76 -0.76 14.79
CA GLN A 169 26.09 -0.18 14.83
C GLN A 169 26.19 1.04 13.94
N TRP A 170 25.44 1.08 12.84
CA TRP A 170 25.40 2.26 11.98
C TRP A 170 24.82 3.45 12.74
N LEU A 171 23.73 3.27 13.50
CA LEU A 171 23.23 4.31 14.39
C LEU A 171 24.29 4.72 15.43
N VAL A 172 24.95 3.76 16.08
CA VAL A 172 25.97 4.04 17.11
C VAL A 172 27.18 4.81 16.54
N SER A 173 27.64 4.48 15.34
CA SER A 173 28.88 5.03 14.77
C SER A 173 28.66 6.25 13.87
N CYS A 174 27.50 6.35 13.20
CA CYS A 174 27.25 7.32 12.13
C CYS A 174 26.21 8.40 12.49
N ASN A 175 25.62 8.38 13.69
CA ASN A 175 24.82 9.51 14.14
C ASN A 175 25.68 10.77 14.33
N GLN A 176 25.04 11.93 14.20
CA GLN A 176 25.60 13.27 14.33
C GLN A 176 25.14 13.95 15.63
N ASP A 177 24.36 13.25 16.46
CA ASP A 177 23.86 13.73 17.76
C ASP A 177 24.87 13.52 18.89
N GLY A 178 25.99 12.86 18.60
CA GLY A 178 27.03 12.54 19.57
C GLY A 178 26.63 11.42 20.52
N TRP A 179 25.66 10.58 20.14
CA TRP A 179 25.26 9.40 20.88
C TRP A 179 26.18 8.23 20.58
N ASP A 180 26.39 7.37 21.57
CA ASP A 180 27.36 6.27 21.48
C ASP A 180 27.04 5.19 22.53
N CYS A 181 28.01 4.34 22.90
CA CYS A 181 27.84 3.35 23.97
C CYS A 181 27.66 3.97 25.36
N ALA A 182 27.93 5.26 25.57
CA ALA A 182 27.57 5.96 26.79
C ALA A 182 26.10 6.38 26.79
N GLY A 183 25.39 6.29 25.67
CA GLY A 183 23.94 6.41 25.60
C GLY A 183 23.42 7.37 24.54
N GLY A 184 22.09 7.36 24.39
CA GLY A 184 21.35 8.12 23.37
C GLY A 184 19.84 8.07 23.58
N TRP A 185 19.08 8.63 22.64
CA TRP A 185 17.62 8.64 22.64
C TRP A 185 17.07 8.00 21.34
N TRP A 186 15.79 8.19 21.02
CA TRP A 186 15.21 7.69 19.77
C TRP A 186 15.85 8.32 18.54
N ALA A 187 16.28 7.47 17.61
CA ALA A 187 17.01 7.87 16.41
C ALA A 187 16.20 7.65 15.12
N HIS A 188 14.87 7.62 15.22
CA HIS A 188 13.98 7.35 14.08
C HIS A 188 14.14 8.34 12.92
N ASP A 189 14.58 9.57 13.21
CA ASP A 189 14.87 10.59 12.18
C ASP A 189 15.92 10.11 11.16
N TYR A 190 16.88 9.28 11.57
CA TYR A 190 17.88 8.68 10.67
C TYR A 190 17.29 7.70 9.65
N HIS A 191 16.08 7.20 9.90
CA HIS A 191 15.33 6.36 8.94
C HIS A 191 14.34 7.19 8.11
N GLN A 192 14.15 8.47 8.41
CA GLN A 192 13.17 9.31 7.75
C GLN A 192 13.82 10.36 6.84
N TRP A 193 14.67 11.23 7.39
CA TRP A 193 15.21 12.39 6.67
C TRP A 193 16.61 12.82 7.09
N LYS A 194 17.10 12.36 8.25
CA LYS A 194 18.38 12.79 8.79
C LYS A 194 19.49 11.95 8.20
N THR A 195 20.50 12.61 7.64
CA THR A 195 21.59 11.91 6.96
C THR A 195 22.73 11.55 7.91
N ASP A 196 23.49 10.53 7.54
CA ASP A 196 24.83 10.29 8.08
C ASP A 196 25.84 11.35 7.55
N PRO A 197 27.12 11.31 7.98
CA PRO A 197 28.17 12.23 7.50
C PRO A 197 28.45 12.17 5.99
N CYS A 198 27.90 11.18 5.30
CA CYS A 198 28.18 10.86 3.90
C CYS A 198 26.98 11.13 2.99
N GLY A 199 25.88 11.59 3.58
CA GLY A 199 24.67 12.03 2.90
C GLY A 199 23.60 10.96 2.74
N GLY A 200 23.80 9.75 3.29
CA GLY A 200 22.84 8.65 3.25
C GLY A 200 21.80 8.74 4.36
N THR A 201 20.57 8.24 4.12
CA THR A 201 19.45 8.21 5.09
C THR A 201 18.69 6.90 4.92
N GLY A 202 18.20 6.31 6.01
CA GLY A 202 17.57 4.99 6.02
C GLY A 202 18.38 3.94 6.78
N ALA A 203 17.84 2.73 6.91
CA ALA A 203 18.51 1.63 7.61
C ALA A 203 19.52 0.89 6.72
N VAL A 204 20.65 0.51 7.33
CA VAL A 204 21.73 -0.28 6.71
C VAL A 204 21.63 -1.72 7.20
N TYR A 205 21.95 -2.72 6.37
CA TYR A 205 21.96 -4.11 6.82
C TYR A 205 23.08 -4.38 7.82
N GLU A 206 22.82 -5.27 8.77
CA GLU A 206 23.82 -5.77 9.71
C GLU A 206 25.03 -6.38 8.99
N ALA A 207 24.81 -7.09 7.87
CA ALA A 207 25.87 -7.72 7.10
C ALA A 207 26.89 -6.71 6.54
N ASP A 208 26.44 -5.49 6.25
CA ASP A 208 27.29 -4.41 5.69
C ASP A 208 28.03 -3.63 6.78
N PHE A 209 27.41 -3.49 7.95
CA PHE A 209 28.02 -2.84 9.11
C PHE A 209 27.74 -3.58 10.42
N PRO A 210 28.49 -4.67 10.71
CA PRO A 210 28.19 -5.55 11.83
C PRO A 210 28.32 -4.90 13.21
N TYR A 211 27.47 -5.33 14.13
CA TYR A 211 27.47 -4.87 15.51
C TYR A 211 28.66 -5.38 16.32
N THR A 212 29.37 -4.45 16.96
CA THR A 212 30.62 -4.72 17.69
C THR A 212 30.53 -4.44 19.19
N ALA A 213 29.39 -3.91 19.67
CA ALA A 213 29.21 -3.46 21.05
C ALA A 213 30.30 -2.47 21.53
N THR A 214 30.80 -1.62 20.62
CA THR A 214 31.82 -0.61 20.92
C THR A 214 31.58 0.68 20.15
N ASN A 215 32.19 1.78 20.61
CA ASN A 215 32.26 3.02 19.86
C ASN A 215 33.14 2.82 18.62
N GLY A 216 32.52 2.77 17.45
CA GLY A 216 33.19 2.67 16.15
C GLY A 216 33.28 4.01 15.43
N THR A 217 34.14 4.09 14.42
CA THR A 217 34.11 5.20 13.46
C THR A 217 33.04 4.93 12.41
N CYS A 218 32.33 5.97 11.97
CA CYS A 218 31.49 5.86 10.79
C CYS A 218 32.37 5.57 9.57
N ASN A 219 32.19 4.40 8.98
CA ASN A 219 32.74 4.07 7.67
C ASN A 219 31.57 4.20 6.69
N CYS A 220 31.77 4.76 5.50
CA CYS A 220 30.70 5.03 4.55
C CYS A 220 31.31 5.14 3.13
N PRO A 221 30.52 5.12 2.05
CA PRO A 221 29.06 5.00 2.00
C PRO A 221 28.55 3.56 2.22
N TYR A 222 27.30 3.43 2.68
CA TYR A 222 26.52 2.19 2.70
C TYR A 222 25.20 2.38 1.97
N ASP A 223 24.62 1.28 1.49
CA ASP A 223 23.28 1.30 0.91
C ASP A 223 22.23 1.33 2.04
N HIS A 224 21.25 2.22 1.89
CA HIS A 224 20.17 2.40 2.85
C HIS A 224 18.89 1.80 2.26
N HIS A 225 18.51 0.63 2.74
CA HIS A 225 17.49 -0.20 2.11
C HIS A 225 16.06 0.14 2.53
N TYR A 226 15.90 0.73 3.73
CA TYR A 226 14.58 0.97 4.31
C TYR A 226 14.47 2.38 4.87
N LEU A 227 13.41 3.08 4.46
CA LEU A 227 13.03 4.38 4.98
C LEU A 227 11.63 4.32 5.59
N ILE A 228 11.35 5.24 6.52
CA ILE A 228 10.02 5.47 7.07
C ILE A 228 9.48 6.80 6.54
N ASP A 229 8.16 6.90 6.37
CA ASP A 229 7.49 8.15 5.96
C ASP A 229 7.35 9.13 7.12
N GLY A 230 7.31 8.60 8.35
CA GLY A 230 7.18 9.39 9.56
C GLY A 230 7.18 8.56 10.82
N TRP A 231 7.19 9.26 11.95
CA TRP A 231 7.07 8.69 13.28
C TRP A 231 6.51 9.74 14.24
N ALA A 232 5.85 9.32 15.32
CA ALA A 232 5.33 10.23 16.33
C ALA A 232 5.27 9.59 17.71
N TYR A 233 5.30 10.42 18.75
CA TYR A 233 5.07 10.02 20.13
C TYR A 233 3.58 9.75 20.36
N VAL A 234 3.27 8.66 21.06
CA VAL A 234 1.90 8.27 21.39
C VAL A 234 1.38 9.13 22.54
N GLY A 235 0.14 9.60 22.45
CA GLY A 235 -0.53 10.40 23.46
C GLY A 235 -0.42 11.91 23.22
N SER A 236 -1.05 12.71 24.09
CA SER A 236 -1.15 14.17 23.94
C SER A 236 -0.07 14.97 24.65
N SER A 237 0.84 14.31 25.37
CA SER A 237 1.89 14.94 26.17
C SER A 237 3.02 13.97 26.50
N TYR A 238 4.14 14.49 27.00
CA TYR A 238 5.22 13.69 27.54
C TYR A 238 4.77 12.79 28.70
N GLY A 239 5.45 11.65 28.89
CA GLY A 239 5.17 10.68 29.96
C GLY A 239 4.83 9.30 29.41
N VAL A 240 4.16 8.50 30.25
CA VAL A 240 3.57 7.21 29.87
C VAL A 240 2.15 7.47 29.33
N PRO A 241 1.84 7.13 28.08
CA PRO A 241 0.50 7.30 27.53
C PRO A 241 -0.52 6.36 28.19
N SER A 242 -1.81 6.57 27.92
CA SER A 242 -2.84 5.62 28.39
C SER A 242 -2.63 4.23 27.77
N ILE A 243 -3.04 3.18 28.48
CA ILE A 243 -2.98 1.79 27.99
C ILE A 243 -3.68 1.67 26.64
N ASP A 244 -4.89 2.22 26.51
CA ASP A 244 -5.66 2.18 25.26
C ASP A 244 -4.94 2.90 24.11
N ALA A 245 -4.28 4.05 24.36
CA ALA A 245 -3.52 4.74 23.33
C ALA A 245 -2.34 3.90 22.83
N MET A 246 -1.61 3.22 23.72
CA MET A 246 -0.50 2.34 23.30
C MET A 246 -1.01 1.09 22.58
N LYS A 247 -2.10 0.46 23.03
CA LYS A 247 -2.72 -0.67 22.32
C LYS A 247 -3.17 -0.29 20.91
N GLN A 248 -3.76 0.90 20.76
CA GLN A 248 -4.17 1.43 19.46
C GLN A 248 -2.97 1.67 18.55
N ALA A 249 -1.91 2.29 19.07
CA ALA A 249 -0.69 2.49 18.30
C ALA A 249 -0.09 1.16 17.83
N ILE A 250 -0.07 0.12 18.68
CA ILE A 250 0.42 -1.22 18.32
C ILE A 250 -0.39 -1.85 17.19
N MET A 251 -1.71 -1.68 17.20
CA MET A 251 -2.58 -2.24 16.16
C MET A 251 -2.52 -1.46 14.84
N LEU A 252 -2.42 -0.14 14.90
CA LEU A 252 -2.43 0.72 13.71
C LEU A 252 -1.07 0.78 13.01
N HIS A 253 0.02 0.72 13.78
CA HIS A 253 1.37 1.01 13.29
C HIS A 253 2.39 -0.12 13.55
N GLY A 254 1.93 -1.28 14.03
CA GLY A 254 2.81 -2.38 14.41
C GLY A 254 3.52 -2.13 15.76
N PRO A 255 4.53 -2.94 16.12
CA PRO A 255 5.27 -2.79 17.37
C PRO A 255 5.84 -1.38 17.58
N ILE A 256 5.89 -0.91 18.83
CA ILE A 256 6.28 0.47 19.18
C ILE A 256 7.53 0.52 20.07
N SER A 257 8.36 1.57 19.92
CA SER A 257 9.48 1.83 20.82
C SER A 257 8.97 2.36 22.14
N VAL A 258 9.49 1.88 23.27
CA VAL A 258 9.17 2.42 24.60
C VAL A 258 10.38 2.44 25.52
N ALA A 259 10.39 3.39 26.45
CA ALA A 259 11.36 3.41 27.54
C ALA A 259 10.83 2.67 28.78
N VAL A 260 11.76 2.17 29.59
CA VAL A 260 11.49 1.49 30.86
C VAL A 260 12.61 1.78 31.87
N ILE A 261 12.28 1.69 33.16
CA ILE A 261 13.25 1.70 34.25
C ILE A 261 13.72 0.26 34.49
N SER A 262 14.94 -0.03 34.06
CA SER A 262 15.59 -1.31 34.27
C SER A 262 16.39 -1.31 35.57
N ASN A 263 16.32 -2.42 36.31
CA ASN A 263 17.03 -2.66 37.56
C ASN A 263 17.63 -4.09 37.59
N SER A 264 18.32 -4.44 38.66
CA SER A 264 18.94 -5.76 38.81
C SER A 264 17.92 -6.93 38.79
N ALA A 265 16.69 -6.71 39.23
CA ALA A 265 15.62 -7.71 39.13
C ALA A 265 15.24 -8.00 37.67
N MET A 266 15.12 -6.95 36.84
CA MET A 266 14.88 -7.08 35.39
C MET A 266 16.06 -7.74 34.70
N GLN A 267 17.29 -7.38 35.10
CA GLN A 267 18.51 -7.99 34.58
C GLN A 267 18.53 -9.52 34.79
N ALA A 268 18.11 -9.99 35.95
CA ALA A 268 18.10 -11.41 36.32
C ALA A 268 16.78 -12.15 35.97
N TYR A 269 15.87 -11.55 35.20
CA TYR A 269 14.59 -12.15 34.82
C TYR A 269 14.75 -13.35 33.86
N ASN A 270 14.08 -14.47 34.15
CA ASN A 270 14.09 -15.70 33.33
C ASN A 270 12.70 -16.15 32.84
N GLY A 271 11.61 -15.49 33.25
CA GLY A 271 10.26 -15.83 32.78
C GLY A 271 9.17 -15.65 33.83
N GLY A 272 7.93 -15.42 33.40
CA GLY A 272 6.76 -15.13 34.25
C GLY A 272 6.24 -13.71 34.05
N VAL A 273 5.44 -13.19 34.98
CA VAL A 273 4.96 -11.80 34.89
C VAL A 273 5.82 -10.92 35.78
N PHE A 274 6.54 -9.97 35.19
CA PHE A 274 7.39 -9.04 35.91
C PHE A 274 6.56 -8.00 36.66
N ASN A 275 6.69 -7.98 38.00
CA ASN A 275 5.95 -7.11 38.91
C ASN A 275 6.85 -6.36 39.92
N SER A 276 8.17 -6.33 39.71
CA SER A 276 9.12 -5.52 40.52
C SER A 276 9.20 -4.08 40.01
N CYS A 277 8.26 -3.23 40.43
CA CYS A 277 8.09 -1.89 39.85
C CYS A 277 9.05 -0.84 40.42
N ALA A 278 10.08 -0.50 39.65
CA ALA A 278 11.06 0.53 39.99
C ALA A 278 10.50 1.96 39.78
N THR A 279 11.06 2.93 40.49
CA THR A 279 10.74 4.37 40.35
C THR A 279 12.02 5.16 40.09
N GLY A 280 11.96 6.19 39.25
CA GLY A 280 13.12 7.00 38.88
C GLY A 280 13.08 7.39 37.41
N ASP A 281 14.24 7.77 36.88
CA ASP A 281 14.39 8.09 35.46
C ASP A 281 14.50 6.81 34.63
N VAL A 282 13.91 6.82 33.43
CA VAL A 282 14.06 5.71 32.49
C VAL A 282 15.50 5.62 31.99
N ASN A 283 15.98 4.40 31.82
CA ASN A 283 17.39 4.14 31.49
C ASN A 283 17.56 3.09 30.37
N HIS A 284 16.48 2.44 29.94
CA HIS A 284 16.52 1.36 28.95
C HIS A 284 15.42 1.49 27.90
N GLY A 285 15.73 1.14 26.64
CA GLY A 285 14.81 1.17 25.51
C GLY A 285 14.46 -0.24 25.04
N VAL A 286 13.18 -0.51 24.81
CA VAL A 286 12.64 -1.82 24.37
C VAL A 286 11.52 -1.63 23.35
N THR A 287 11.01 -2.73 22.79
CA THR A 287 9.91 -2.71 21.82
C THR A 287 8.68 -3.44 22.39
N LEU A 288 7.50 -2.82 22.38
CA LEU A 288 6.25 -3.53 22.72
C LEU A 288 5.65 -4.17 21.48
N VAL A 289 5.34 -5.46 21.56
CA VAL A 289 4.80 -6.26 20.45
C VAL A 289 3.36 -6.74 20.68
N GLY A 290 2.83 -6.54 21.88
CA GLY A 290 1.52 -7.07 22.25
C GLY A 290 1.17 -6.84 23.71
N TRP A 291 0.04 -7.41 24.13
CA TRP A 291 -0.49 -7.32 25.48
C TRP A 291 -1.44 -8.47 25.82
N ASP A 292 -1.71 -8.66 27.12
CA ASP A 292 -2.75 -9.57 27.62
C ASP A 292 -3.37 -9.02 28.92
N ASP A 293 -4.65 -8.65 28.86
CA ASP A 293 -5.43 -8.10 29.98
C ASP A 293 -5.77 -9.15 31.05
N SER A 294 -5.68 -10.44 30.72
CA SER A 294 -6.01 -11.54 31.62
C SER A 294 -4.85 -11.97 32.52
N GLN A 295 -3.64 -11.49 32.24
CA GLN A 295 -2.42 -11.84 32.97
C GLN A 295 -1.99 -10.73 33.93
N GLY A 296 -1.28 -11.12 35.00
CA GLY A 296 -0.88 -10.19 36.07
C GLY A 296 -2.08 -9.63 36.84
N THR A 297 -1.85 -8.56 37.60
CA THR A 297 -2.90 -7.96 38.46
C THR A 297 -3.92 -7.13 37.67
N SER A 298 -3.47 -6.50 36.59
CA SER A 298 -4.26 -5.52 35.82
C SER A 298 -4.03 -5.62 34.30
N GLY A 299 -3.36 -6.68 33.82
CA GLY A 299 -2.87 -6.83 32.46
C GLY A 299 -1.34 -6.66 32.35
N VAL A 300 -0.78 -7.17 31.24
CA VAL A 300 0.65 -7.14 30.93
C VAL A 300 0.93 -6.63 29.53
N TRP A 301 2.09 -5.99 29.35
CA TRP A 301 2.71 -5.77 28.05
C TRP A 301 3.64 -6.92 27.70
N ILE A 302 3.72 -7.25 26.43
CA ILE A 302 4.69 -8.20 25.87
C ILE A 302 5.79 -7.38 25.20
N MET A 303 7.01 -7.44 25.72
CA MET A 303 8.13 -6.64 25.23
C MET A 303 9.28 -7.51 24.68
N ARG A 304 9.82 -7.11 23.52
CA ARG A 304 11.07 -7.61 22.93
C ARG A 304 12.23 -6.77 23.47
N ASN A 305 13.26 -7.43 24.01
CA ASN A 305 14.45 -6.78 24.57
C ASN A 305 15.67 -6.93 23.64
N SER A 306 16.82 -6.39 24.04
CA SER A 306 18.08 -6.38 23.29
C SER A 306 19.24 -7.03 24.06
N TRP A 307 18.94 -7.98 24.96
CA TRP A 307 19.94 -8.68 25.79
C TRP A 307 20.18 -10.14 25.37
N GLY A 308 19.85 -10.46 24.12
CA GLY A 308 19.99 -11.77 23.52
C GLY A 308 18.79 -12.70 23.76
N THR A 309 18.71 -13.75 22.95
CA THR A 309 17.64 -14.74 22.99
C THR A 309 17.66 -15.63 24.23
N GLY A 310 18.78 -15.64 24.97
CA GLY A 310 18.94 -16.39 26.21
C GLY A 310 18.57 -15.60 27.48
N TRP A 311 18.01 -14.40 27.35
CA TRP A 311 17.45 -13.63 28.46
C TRP A 311 15.92 -13.70 28.48
N GLY A 312 15.31 -13.84 29.66
CA GLY A 312 13.86 -13.86 29.80
C GLY A 312 13.16 -15.06 29.16
N GLU A 313 12.02 -14.81 28.53
CA GLU A 313 11.20 -15.81 27.84
C GLU A 313 11.72 -16.07 26.43
N GLU A 314 11.23 -17.16 25.80
CA GLU A 314 11.68 -17.63 24.49
C GLU A 314 11.85 -16.50 23.47
N GLY A 315 13.05 -16.40 22.91
CA GLY A 315 13.40 -15.40 21.90
C GLY A 315 13.79 -14.02 22.45
N GLY A 316 13.96 -13.85 23.78
CA GLY A 316 14.39 -12.60 24.40
C GLY A 316 13.26 -11.66 24.83
N TYR A 317 12.14 -12.24 25.27
CA TYR A 317 10.90 -11.50 25.58
C TYR A 317 10.62 -11.42 27.10
N MET A 318 9.77 -10.49 27.49
CA MET A 318 9.23 -10.40 28.85
C MET A 318 7.76 -10.00 28.82
N ARG A 319 6.99 -10.55 29.77
CA ARG A 319 5.68 -10.02 30.15
C ARG A 319 5.83 -9.13 31.37
N ILE A 320 5.50 -7.84 31.25
CA ILE A 320 5.62 -6.85 32.33
C ILE A 320 4.26 -6.25 32.66
N GLN A 321 3.93 -6.18 33.96
CA GLN A 321 2.66 -5.63 34.42
C GLN A 321 2.46 -4.16 33.97
N TYR A 322 1.24 -3.80 33.60
CA TYR A 322 0.90 -2.41 33.29
C TYR A 322 1.25 -1.45 34.42
N GLY A 323 1.80 -0.28 34.05
CA GLY A 323 2.20 0.77 34.98
C GLY A 323 3.46 0.46 35.80
N CYS A 324 4.10 -0.69 35.58
CA CYS A 324 5.31 -1.09 36.30
C CYS A 324 6.56 -0.47 35.66
N SER A 325 7.50 0.03 36.47
CA SER A 325 8.80 0.55 36.01
C SER A 325 8.70 1.61 34.89
N SER A 326 7.62 2.40 34.88
CA SER A 326 7.34 3.42 33.84
C SER A 326 7.38 2.88 32.40
N ILE A 327 7.15 1.57 32.18
CA ILE A 327 7.07 0.99 30.83
C ILE A 327 6.06 1.78 29.98
N GLY A 328 6.49 2.20 28.79
CA GLY A 328 5.68 3.06 27.90
C GLY A 328 6.07 4.54 27.95
N TYR A 329 7.02 4.95 28.81
CA TYR A 329 7.48 6.33 28.80
C TYR A 329 8.12 6.67 27.45
N GLY A 330 7.74 7.81 26.87
CA GLY A 330 8.26 8.23 25.57
C GLY A 330 7.92 7.27 24.43
N ALA A 331 6.81 6.53 24.55
CA ALA A 331 6.35 5.60 23.53
C ALA A 331 6.20 6.29 22.17
N CYS A 332 6.73 5.70 21.11
CA CYS A 332 6.56 6.20 19.75
C CYS A 332 6.36 5.06 18.74
N TYR A 333 5.59 5.36 17.71
CA TYR A 333 5.37 4.47 16.57
C TYR A 333 6.06 5.03 15.32
N ILE A 334 6.27 4.16 14.34
CA ILE A 334 6.77 4.52 13.01
C ILE A 334 5.72 4.24 11.94
N ASN A 335 5.78 4.99 10.84
CA ASN A 335 5.02 4.75 9.62
C ASN A 335 5.98 4.23 8.56
N TYR A 336 6.13 2.91 8.51
CA TYR A 336 6.85 2.25 7.43
C TYR A 336 5.88 2.02 6.25
N PRO A 337 6.11 2.56 5.04
CA PRO A 337 5.18 2.39 3.93
C PRO A 337 5.11 0.96 3.37
N GLY A 338 6.10 0.11 3.68
CA GLY A 338 6.36 -1.13 2.95
C GLY A 338 7.35 -0.86 1.81
N SER A 339 8.12 -1.86 1.40
CA SER A 339 8.91 -1.76 0.17
C SER A 339 7.94 -1.70 -1.00
N LYS A 340 8.07 -0.67 -1.84
CA LYS A 340 7.32 -0.61 -3.10
C LYS A 340 7.72 -1.82 -3.93
N ASN A 341 6.74 -2.67 -4.25
CA ASN A 341 6.97 -3.85 -5.07
C ASN A 341 5.72 -4.19 -5.87
N ILE A 342 5.89 -4.95 -6.94
CA ILE A 342 4.78 -5.56 -7.68
C ILE A 342 4.78 -7.06 -7.42
N SER A 343 3.70 -7.56 -6.82
CA SER A 343 3.44 -8.99 -6.71
C SER A 343 2.83 -9.50 -8.02
N PHE A 344 3.18 -10.74 -8.39
CA PHE A 344 2.66 -11.44 -9.57
C PHE A 344 1.98 -12.72 -9.12
N ASP A 345 0.72 -12.87 -9.49
CA ASP A 345 -0.10 -14.05 -9.27
C ASP A 345 -0.45 -14.69 -10.62
N TYR A 346 -0.45 -16.02 -10.65
CA TYR A 346 -0.78 -16.82 -11.84
C TYR A 346 -2.00 -17.70 -11.53
N PRO A 347 -3.24 -17.20 -11.71
CA PRO A 347 -4.45 -17.90 -11.29
C PRO A 347 -4.62 -19.30 -11.92
N ASP A 348 -4.21 -19.44 -13.18
CA ASP A 348 -4.26 -20.71 -13.92
C ASP A 348 -3.02 -21.59 -13.70
N GLY A 349 -2.09 -21.13 -12.85
CA GLY A 349 -0.74 -21.65 -12.75
C GLY A 349 0.16 -21.21 -13.91
N VAL A 350 1.45 -21.51 -13.77
CA VAL A 350 2.45 -21.26 -14.82
C VAL A 350 2.54 -22.51 -15.72
N PRO A 351 2.48 -22.38 -17.06
CA PRO A 351 2.59 -23.52 -17.96
C PRO A 351 3.94 -24.22 -17.80
N THR A 352 3.93 -25.53 -17.57
CA THR A 352 5.11 -26.41 -17.61
C THR A 352 5.16 -27.25 -18.89
N ASN A 353 4.02 -27.36 -19.58
CA ASN A 353 3.85 -28.01 -20.87
C ASN A 353 3.06 -27.08 -21.81
N VAL A 354 3.45 -27.03 -23.08
CA VAL A 354 2.86 -26.22 -24.14
C VAL A 354 2.43 -27.16 -25.25
N ALA A 355 1.16 -27.15 -25.62
CA ALA A 355 0.69 -27.96 -26.74
C ALA A 355 1.39 -27.50 -28.04
N TYR A 356 2.10 -28.41 -28.71
CA TYR A 356 2.84 -28.05 -29.91
C TYR A 356 1.89 -27.60 -31.04
N GLY A 357 2.34 -26.66 -31.87
CA GLY A 357 1.52 -26.12 -32.96
C GLY A 357 0.38 -25.20 -32.51
N GLN A 358 0.23 -24.94 -31.21
CA GLN A 358 -0.81 -24.08 -30.64
C GLN A 358 -0.20 -22.90 -29.89
N VAL A 359 -1.01 -21.84 -29.71
CA VAL A 359 -0.70 -20.79 -28.75
C VAL A 359 -1.14 -21.28 -27.39
N THR A 360 -0.21 -21.32 -26.44
CA THR A 360 -0.55 -21.54 -25.03
C THR A 360 -0.61 -20.20 -24.33
N SER A 361 -1.69 -19.97 -23.60
CA SER A 361 -1.96 -18.72 -22.89
C SER A 361 -2.07 -19.00 -21.39
N PHE A 362 -1.65 -18.04 -20.57
CA PHE A 362 -1.84 -18.08 -19.12
C PHE A 362 -2.09 -16.67 -18.59
N GLU A 363 -2.84 -16.57 -17.49
CA GLU A 363 -3.15 -15.30 -16.86
C GLU A 363 -2.05 -14.83 -15.90
N VAL A 364 -1.84 -13.52 -15.87
CA VAL A 364 -0.93 -12.82 -14.98
C VAL A 364 -1.71 -11.70 -14.31
N VAL A 365 -1.95 -11.83 -13.01
CA VAL A 365 -2.53 -10.78 -12.17
C VAL A 365 -1.40 -10.11 -11.42
N VAL A 366 -1.39 -8.78 -11.39
CA VAL A 366 -0.38 -8.02 -10.65
C VAL A 366 -1.02 -7.19 -9.54
N SER A 367 -0.32 -7.02 -8.43
CA SER A 367 -0.78 -6.19 -7.34
C SER A 367 0.35 -5.34 -6.77
N GLY A 368 0.04 -4.08 -6.47
CA GLY A 368 0.99 -3.16 -5.86
C GLY A 368 1.10 -3.43 -4.36
N VAL A 369 2.32 -3.58 -3.88
CA VAL A 369 2.68 -3.71 -2.46
C VAL A 369 3.41 -2.43 -2.04
N GLY A 370 3.20 -1.98 -0.80
CA GLY A 370 3.89 -0.81 -0.26
C GLY A 370 3.58 0.51 -0.98
N GLY A 371 2.40 0.61 -1.62
CA GLY A 371 1.99 1.80 -2.38
C GLY A 371 2.52 1.87 -3.82
N ALA A 372 3.14 0.80 -4.32
CA ALA A 372 3.47 0.67 -5.74
C ALA A 372 2.20 0.67 -6.60
N ILE A 373 2.24 1.32 -7.76
CA ILE A 373 1.10 1.36 -8.69
C ILE A 373 1.55 0.80 -10.04
N PRO A 374 1.15 -0.45 -10.40
CA PRO A 374 1.43 -1.01 -11.72
C PRO A 374 0.84 -0.11 -12.81
N ILE A 375 1.62 0.18 -13.85
CA ILE A 375 1.18 0.98 -14.99
C ILE A 375 0.40 0.07 -15.96
N PRO A 376 -0.87 0.38 -16.26
CA PRO A 376 -1.64 -0.36 -17.26
C PRO A 376 -0.94 -0.43 -18.62
N ASN A 377 -1.14 -1.53 -19.35
CA ASN A 377 -0.59 -1.79 -20.70
C ASN A 377 0.94 -1.93 -20.79
N THR A 378 1.65 -2.07 -19.67
CA THR A 378 3.12 -2.24 -19.68
C THR A 378 3.58 -3.69 -19.58
N GLY A 379 2.64 -4.62 -19.41
CA GLY A 379 2.88 -6.05 -19.35
C GLY A 379 3.66 -6.60 -20.54
N ARG A 380 4.83 -7.22 -20.29
CA ARG A 380 5.63 -7.91 -21.31
C ARG A 380 5.91 -9.36 -20.92
N LEU A 381 5.93 -10.23 -21.92
CA LEU A 381 6.43 -11.60 -21.86
C LEU A 381 7.78 -11.65 -22.58
N TYR A 382 8.81 -12.14 -21.91
CA TYR A 382 10.13 -12.41 -22.44
C TYR A 382 10.28 -13.92 -22.58
N TYR A 383 10.89 -14.38 -23.67
CA TYR A 383 11.09 -15.80 -23.87
C TYR A 383 12.28 -16.12 -24.78
N SER A 384 12.82 -17.33 -24.66
CA SER A 384 13.81 -17.91 -25.57
C SER A 384 13.43 -19.35 -25.89
N ILE A 385 13.60 -19.77 -27.15
CA ILE A 385 13.32 -21.13 -27.59
C ILE A 385 14.65 -21.85 -27.86
N ASN A 386 14.83 -23.04 -27.29
CA ASN A 386 16.03 -23.89 -27.41
C ASN A 386 17.33 -23.12 -27.08
N ASN A 387 17.29 -22.30 -26.02
CA ASN A 387 18.40 -21.41 -25.62
C ASN A 387 18.86 -20.45 -26.73
N GLY A 388 17.94 -20.10 -27.63
CA GLY A 388 18.15 -19.11 -28.69
C GLY A 388 18.25 -17.67 -28.19
N ILE A 389 18.14 -16.72 -29.12
CA ILE A 389 18.19 -15.29 -28.80
C ILE A 389 16.90 -14.89 -28.08
N PRO A 390 16.96 -14.30 -26.87
CA PRO A 390 15.78 -13.83 -26.16
C PRO A 390 14.92 -12.87 -27.00
N GLN A 391 13.62 -13.14 -27.02
CA GLN A 391 12.57 -12.34 -27.64
C GLN A 391 11.66 -11.77 -26.56
N ASN A 392 10.87 -10.75 -26.90
CA ASN A 392 9.79 -10.29 -26.02
C ASN A 392 8.57 -9.84 -26.83
N LYS A 393 7.40 -9.90 -26.18
CA LYS A 393 6.10 -9.49 -26.75
C LYS A 393 5.23 -8.85 -25.66
N THR A 394 4.40 -7.90 -26.04
CA THR A 394 3.40 -7.30 -25.15
C THR A 394 2.32 -8.33 -24.78
N MET A 395 1.94 -8.37 -23.49
CA MET A 395 0.81 -9.16 -23.00
C MET A 395 -0.51 -8.45 -23.31
N THR A 396 -1.59 -9.19 -23.49
CA THR A 396 -2.92 -8.61 -23.73
C THR A 396 -3.54 -8.20 -22.39
N GLN A 397 -3.85 -6.92 -22.19
CA GLN A 397 -4.53 -6.48 -20.97
C GLN A 397 -6.02 -6.86 -21.01
N LEU A 398 -6.48 -7.61 -20.01
CA LEU A 398 -7.88 -8.01 -19.84
C LEU A 398 -8.64 -6.97 -19.01
N THR A 399 -8.08 -6.60 -17.85
CA THR A 399 -8.60 -5.52 -16.98
C THR A 399 -7.43 -4.75 -16.34
N THR A 400 -7.70 -3.75 -15.51
CA THR A 400 -6.65 -3.06 -14.74
C THR A 400 -5.89 -4.08 -13.89
N ASN A 401 -4.58 -4.19 -14.10
CA ASN A 401 -3.68 -5.14 -13.42
C ASN A 401 -3.88 -6.63 -13.73
N HIS A 402 -4.59 -6.97 -14.81
CA HIS A 402 -4.80 -8.34 -15.23
C HIS A 402 -4.47 -8.52 -16.70
N TYR A 403 -3.57 -9.44 -16.99
CA TYR A 403 -3.00 -9.66 -18.31
C TYR A 403 -3.12 -11.11 -18.74
N GLN A 404 -3.18 -11.33 -20.05
CA GLN A 404 -3.01 -12.62 -20.69
C GLN A 404 -1.66 -12.66 -21.40
N ALA A 405 -0.77 -13.54 -20.95
CA ALA A 405 0.48 -13.86 -21.62
C ALA A 405 0.24 -14.96 -22.66
N ASN A 406 0.80 -14.80 -23.86
CA ASN A 406 0.66 -15.75 -24.96
C ASN A 406 2.03 -16.25 -25.37
N LEU A 407 2.37 -17.50 -25.00
CA LEU A 407 3.60 -18.14 -25.44
C LEU A 407 3.60 -18.30 -26.97
N PRO A 408 4.78 -18.23 -27.62
CA PRO A 408 4.88 -18.49 -29.05
C PRO A 408 4.46 -19.93 -29.37
N ILE A 409 4.07 -20.16 -30.62
CA ILE A 409 3.82 -21.50 -31.12
C ILE A 409 5.14 -22.27 -31.10
N LEU A 410 5.18 -23.36 -30.35
CA LEU A 410 6.33 -24.26 -30.26
C LEU A 410 6.21 -25.41 -31.25
N SER A 411 7.34 -25.82 -31.81
CA SER A 411 7.47 -27.11 -32.48
C SER A 411 7.58 -28.21 -31.44
N CYS A 412 7.24 -29.45 -31.82
CA CYS A 412 7.40 -30.57 -30.90
C CYS A 412 8.88 -30.75 -30.52
N GLY A 413 9.15 -30.86 -29.22
CA GLY A 413 10.50 -30.95 -28.66
C GLY A 413 11.19 -29.60 -28.43
N ASP A 414 10.57 -28.47 -28.82
CA ASP A 414 11.10 -27.15 -28.48
C ASP A 414 11.02 -26.92 -26.96
N ARG A 415 12.11 -26.43 -26.38
CA ARG A 415 12.15 -25.92 -25.00
C ARG A 415 11.95 -24.42 -25.02
N ILE A 416 11.08 -23.90 -24.16
CA ILE A 416 10.90 -22.47 -23.97
C ILE A 416 11.26 -22.07 -22.54
N SER A 417 12.14 -21.08 -22.46
CA SER A 417 12.47 -20.36 -21.25
C SER A 417 11.73 -19.02 -21.26
N PHE A 418 11.02 -18.61 -20.21
CA PHE A 418 10.23 -17.39 -20.21
C PHE A 418 10.06 -16.73 -18.84
N TYR A 419 9.79 -15.42 -18.84
CA TYR A 419 9.46 -14.60 -17.67
C TYR A 419 8.61 -13.40 -18.11
N VAL A 420 7.94 -12.75 -17.17
CA VAL A 420 7.08 -11.58 -17.45
C VAL A 420 7.59 -10.34 -16.74
N SER A 421 7.12 -9.17 -17.18
CA SER A 421 7.36 -7.91 -16.50
C SER A 421 6.18 -6.96 -16.56
N VAL A 422 6.13 -5.99 -15.64
CA VAL A 422 5.29 -4.79 -15.70
C VAL A 422 6.08 -3.58 -15.22
N GLU A 423 5.70 -2.38 -15.65
CA GLU A 423 6.30 -1.13 -15.17
C GLU A 423 5.50 -0.56 -13.99
N GLU A 424 6.20 0.16 -13.11
CA GLU A 424 5.66 0.92 -11.98
C GLU A 424 6.04 2.40 -12.16
N MET A 425 5.19 3.31 -11.65
CA MET A 425 5.29 4.75 -11.88
C MET A 425 6.58 5.42 -11.37
N THR A 426 7.23 4.86 -10.34
CA THR A 426 8.37 5.45 -9.63
C THR A 426 9.65 4.63 -9.69
N ASP A 427 9.56 3.30 -9.65
CA ASP A 427 10.69 2.41 -9.39
C ASP A 427 11.09 1.54 -10.59
N GLY A 428 10.40 1.67 -11.73
CA GLY A 428 10.82 1.06 -13.00
C GLY A 428 10.14 -0.28 -13.30
N THR A 429 10.88 -1.21 -13.93
CA THR A 429 10.35 -2.49 -14.43
C THR A 429 10.57 -3.62 -13.43
N TYR A 430 9.49 -4.30 -13.06
CA TYR A 430 9.50 -5.48 -12.19
C TYR A 430 9.39 -6.75 -13.03
N PHE A 431 10.17 -7.77 -12.71
CA PHE A 431 10.21 -9.05 -13.43
C PHE A 431 9.73 -10.20 -12.55
N ASN A 432 9.04 -11.18 -13.13
CA ASN A 432 8.74 -12.44 -12.46
C ASN A 432 8.76 -13.63 -13.44
N PRO A 433 9.52 -14.70 -13.15
CA PRO A 433 10.53 -14.79 -12.10
C PRO A 433 11.72 -13.89 -12.43
N ASP A 434 12.77 -13.92 -11.62
CA ASP A 434 14.02 -13.23 -11.94
C ASP A 434 14.53 -13.72 -13.31
N PRO A 435 14.96 -12.82 -14.23
CA PRO A 435 15.46 -13.20 -15.55
C PRO A 435 16.65 -14.18 -15.53
N SER A 436 17.39 -14.28 -14.43
CA SER A 436 18.46 -15.26 -14.23
C SER A 436 17.96 -16.67 -13.90
N SER A 437 16.70 -16.81 -13.49
CA SER A 437 16.02 -18.06 -13.16
C SER A 437 14.61 -18.11 -13.79
N PRO A 438 14.53 -18.12 -15.14
CA PRO A 438 13.26 -18.10 -15.87
C PRO A 438 12.41 -19.36 -15.64
N PHE A 439 11.12 -19.27 -15.95
CA PHE A 439 10.26 -20.45 -16.07
C PHE A 439 10.65 -21.26 -17.30
N GLU A 440 10.43 -22.57 -17.25
CA GLU A 440 10.71 -23.49 -18.34
C GLU A 440 9.46 -24.29 -18.72
N ALA A 441 9.20 -24.42 -20.03
CA ALA A 441 8.14 -25.26 -20.57
C ALA A 441 8.54 -25.91 -21.90
N PHE A 442 7.72 -26.88 -22.36
CA PHE A 442 8.08 -27.74 -23.49
C PHE A 442 6.93 -27.87 -24.48
N GLY A 443 7.26 -27.80 -25.77
CA GLY A 443 6.34 -28.13 -26.87
C GLY A 443 6.08 -29.64 -26.91
N VAL A 444 4.95 -30.09 -26.35
CA VAL A 444 4.59 -31.52 -26.25
C VAL A 444 3.27 -31.81 -26.96
N GLY A 445 3.11 -33.03 -27.50
CA GLY A 445 1.87 -33.52 -28.09
C GLY A 445 1.09 -34.36 -27.09
N ASP A 446 1.58 -35.55 -26.82
CA ASP A 446 1.08 -36.47 -25.79
C ASP A 446 2.20 -36.79 -24.80
N SER A 447 1.86 -36.98 -23.52
CA SER A 447 2.78 -37.52 -22.51
C SER A 447 2.29 -38.88 -22.01
N ALA A 448 3.17 -39.86 -21.95
CA ALA A 448 2.89 -41.17 -21.36
C ALA A 448 3.94 -41.48 -20.29
N VAL A 449 3.51 -42.00 -19.14
CA VAL A 449 4.43 -42.64 -18.20
C VAL A 449 4.85 -43.97 -18.83
N VAL A 450 6.13 -44.09 -19.19
CA VAL A 450 6.69 -45.28 -19.84
C VAL A 450 7.38 -46.23 -18.86
N PHE A 451 7.71 -45.73 -17.68
CA PHE A 451 8.22 -46.52 -16.57
C PHE A 451 7.91 -45.79 -15.26
N GLU A 452 7.41 -46.50 -14.27
CA GLU A 452 7.25 -46.00 -12.91
C GLU A 452 7.52 -47.11 -11.91
N ASP A 453 8.17 -46.77 -10.81
CA ASP A 453 8.37 -47.69 -9.72
C ASP A 453 8.50 -46.94 -8.39
N ASN A 454 7.52 -47.14 -7.52
CA ASN A 454 7.53 -46.71 -6.12
C ASN A 454 8.01 -47.83 -5.18
N PHE A 455 8.61 -48.90 -5.73
CA PHE A 455 9.20 -50.01 -4.99
C PHE A 455 8.26 -50.79 -4.05
N GLU A 456 6.94 -50.65 -4.17
CA GLU A 456 5.97 -51.49 -3.45
C GLU A 456 5.88 -52.91 -4.01
N THR A 457 6.28 -53.09 -5.26
CA THR A 457 6.43 -54.41 -5.90
C THR A 457 7.83 -54.59 -6.46
N ASP A 458 8.28 -55.84 -6.59
CA ASP A 458 9.57 -56.12 -7.22
C ASP A 458 9.39 -56.13 -8.75
N GLN A 459 9.84 -55.06 -9.42
CA GLN A 459 9.82 -54.96 -10.88
C GLN A 459 11.09 -55.50 -11.56
N GLY A 460 11.98 -56.17 -10.81
CA GLY A 460 13.17 -56.82 -11.36
C GLY A 460 14.42 -55.94 -11.39
N TRP A 461 14.58 -55.05 -10.42
CA TRP A 461 15.80 -54.27 -10.23
C TRP A 461 16.99 -55.17 -9.89
N ILE A 462 18.15 -54.84 -10.45
CA ILE A 462 19.37 -55.64 -10.29
C ILE A 462 20.32 -54.93 -9.34
N VAL A 463 20.69 -55.61 -8.25
CA VAL A 463 21.71 -55.13 -7.32
C VAL A 463 23.05 -55.79 -7.65
N THR A 464 24.09 -54.97 -7.79
CA THR A 464 25.48 -55.42 -7.89
C THR A 464 26.33 -54.65 -6.88
N SER A 465 27.27 -55.29 -6.22
CA SER A 465 28.06 -54.63 -5.18
C SER A 465 29.46 -55.22 -5.08
N THR A 466 30.43 -54.34 -4.80
CA THR A 466 31.77 -54.70 -4.33
C THR A 466 31.98 -54.35 -2.85
N ALA A 467 31.04 -53.62 -2.25
CA ALA A 467 31.05 -53.26 -0.83
C ALA A 467 30.89 -54.49 0.05
N THR A 468 31.50 -54.45 1.24
CA THR A 468 31.40 -55.54 2.21
C THR A 468 30.17 -55.44 3.12
N ALA A 469 29.60 -54.24 3.25
CA ALA A 469 28.34 -53.94 3.94
C ALA A 469 27.55 -52.86 3.15
N GLY A 470 26.32 -52.55 3.58
CA GLY A 470 25.49 -51.52 2.94
C GLY A 470 24.98 -51.84 1.54
N VAL A 471 24.87 -53.12 1.19
CA VAL A 471 24.33 -53.55 -0.12
C VAL A 471 22.88 -53.07 -0.26
N TRP A 472 22.50 -52.62 -1.47
CA TRP A 472 21.13 -52.21 -1.77
C TRP A 472 20.11 -53.30 -1.42
N SER A 473 19.07 -52.91 -0.69
CA SER A 473 18.00 -53.80 -0.27
C SER A 473 16.66 -53.09 -0.39
N ARG A 474 15.66 -53.80 -0.88
CA ARG A 474 14.29 -53.31 -0.98
C ARG A 474 13.56 -53.61 0.32
N GLY A 475 13.00 -52.61 0.99
CA GLY A 475 12.24 -52.84 2.21
C GLY A 475 11.71 -51.57 2.85
N ILE A 476 10.99 -51.76 3.97
CA ILE A 476 10.54 -50.66 4.83
C ILE A 476 11.77 -50.19 5.61
N PRO A 477 12.04 -48.87 5.68
CA PRO A 477 13.16 -48.37 6.47
C PRO A 477 13.07 -48.85 7.93
N ALA A 478 14.12 -49.55 8.40
CA ALA A 478 14.14 -50.21 9.70
C ALA A 478 14.91 -49.43 10.80
N GLY A 479 15.43 -48.25 10.47
CA GLY A 479 16.28 -47.44 11.34
C GLY A 479 15.58 -46.24 11.98
N LEU A 480 16.26 -45.61 12.94
CA LEU A 480 15.77 -44.42 13.69
C LEU A 480 16.43 -43.12 13.22
N GLY A 481 17.25 -43.15 12.16
CA GLY A 481 18.00 -41.99 11.68
C GLY A 481 19.25 -41.70 12.51
N ASP A 482 19.68 -42.64 13.35
CA ASP A 482 20.78 -42.47 14.30
C ASP A 482 22.15 -42.31 13.61
N ARG A 483 22.28 -42.69 12.34
CA ARG A 483 23.54 -42.61 11.57
C ARG A 483 23.33 -42.05 10.14
N GLY A 484 22.28 -41.25 9.95
CA GLY A 484 21.95 -40.66 8.65
C GLY A 484 21.10 -41.57 7.76
N ASP A 485 20.62 -42.69 8.27
CA ASP A 485 19.71 -43.62 7.60
C ASP A 485 18.28 -43.05 7.44
N PRO A 486 17.55 -43.38 6.36
CA PRO A 486 16.17 -42.96 6.19
C PRO A 486 15.28 -43.56 7.30
N THR A 487 14.45 -42.72 7.92
CA THR A 487 13.47 -43.15 8.93
C THR A 487 12.11 -43.51 8.34
N VAL A 488 11.84 -43.02 7.14
CA VAL A 488 10.61 -43.21 6.36
C VAL A 488 10.99 -43.28 4.88
N ASP A 489 10.15 -43.96 4.11
CA ASP A 489 10.18 -43.90 2.65
C ASP A 489 9.70 -42.52 2.17
N PHE A 490 9.84 -42.23 0.87
CA PHE A 490 9.65 -40.86 0.37
C PHE A 490 8.17 -40.44 0.38
N ASP A 491 7.31 -41.28 -0.20
CA ASP A 491 5.89 -40.98 -0.43
C ASP A 491 4.98 -41.56 0.67
N GLY A 492 5.54 -42.29 1.63
CA GLY A 492 4.82 -42.96 2.71
C GLY A 492 4.05 -44.20 2.27
N SER A 493 4.32 -44.73 1.06
CA SER A 493 3.75 -45.97 0.55
C SER A 493 4.28 -47.22 1.25
N GLY A 494 5.49 -47.13 1.79
CA GLY A 494 6.06 -47.99 2.82
C GLY A 494 7.46 -48.53 2.52
N ARG A 495 7.82 -48.81 1.27
CA ARG A 495 9.07 -49.48 0.88
C ARG A 495 9.82 -48.66 -0.16
N CYS A 496 11.12 -48.54 0.05
CA CYS A 496 12.05 -48.00 -0.92
C CYS A 496 13.22 -48.98 -1.15
N TYR A 497 14.16 -48.63 -2.04
CA TYR A 497 15.49 -49.22 -1.99
C TYR A 497 16.37 -48.40 -1.06
N LEU A 498 17.08 -49.06 -0.16
CA LEU A 498 18.03 -48.43 0.76
C LEU A 498 19.27 -49.30 0.98
N THR A 499 20.40 -48.65 1.27
CA THR A 499 21.65 -49.32 1.65
C THR A 499 21.50 -49.93 3.04
N GLY A 500 21.83 -51.22 3.17
CA GLY A 500 21.90 -51.89 4.47
C GLY A 500 20.66 -51.77 5.36
N ASN A 501 19.49 -52.30 4.95
CA ASN A 501 18.26 -52.18 5.74
C ASN A 501 18.25 -53.03 7.04
N SER A 502 18.99 -52.62 8.08
CA SER A 502 19.02 -53.28 9.39
C SER A 502 19.33 -52.32 10.54
N ALA A 503 18.87 -52.64 11.75
CA ALA A 503 19.08 -51.78 12.91
C ALA A 503 20.56 -51.77 13.35
N GLY A 504 21.21 -50.61 13.22
CA GLY A 504 22.53 -50.32 13.80
C GLY A 504 23.73 -50.50 12.88
N ASP A 505 23.55 -51.00 11.65
CA ASP A 505 24.62 -51.14 10.65
C ASP A 505 24.06 -51.11 9.21
N SER A 506 23.95 -49.90 8.64
CA SER A 506 23.38 -49.64 7.30
C SER A 506 24.43 -49.11 6.29
N ASP A 507 25.65 -48.89 6.78
CA ASP A 507 26.76 -48.21 6.12
C ASP A 507 27.28 -48.97 4.89
N VAL A 508 27.49 -48.26 3.78
CA VAL A 508 28.24 -48.80 2.64
C VAL A 508 29.72 -48.86 3.02
N ASP A 509 30.30 -50.06 3.11
CA ASP A 509 31.71 -50.22 3.52
C ASP A 509 32.62 -50.68 2.38
N GLY A 510 33.73 -49.96 2.19
CA GLY A 510 34.92 -50.48 1.51
C GLY A 510 34.73 -50.84 0.03
N GLY A 511 33.79 -50.17 -0.63
CA GLY A 511 33.45 -50.44 -2.03
C GLY A 511 32.23 -49.66 -2.48
N ASN A 512 31.58 -50.17 -3.54
CA ASN A 512 30.38 -49.57 -4.09
C ASN A 512 29.20 -50.54 -4.12
N THR A 513 28.00 -49.98 -4.05
CA THR A 513 26.73 -50.69 -4.19
C THR A 513 25.91 -50.00 -5.28
N ILE A 514 25.51 -50.78 -6.28
CA ILE A 514 24.90 -50.31 -7.52
C ILE A 514 23.52 -50.95 -7.68
N LEU A 515 22.51 -50.11 -7.87
CA LEU A 515 21.13 -50.48 -8.17
C LEU A 515 20.81 -50.12 -9.62
N ILE A 516 20.45 -51.12 -10.43
CA ILE A 516 20.19 -50.97 -11.87
C ILE A 516 18.72 -51.22 -12.17
N SER A 517 18.10 -50.30 -12.92
CA SER A 517 16.69 -50.40 -13.31
C SER A 517 16.43 -51.52 -14.32
N PRO A 518 15.17 -51.99 -14.41
CA PRO A 518 14.64 -52.61 -15.62
C PRO A 518 14.83 -51.72 -16.86
N THR A 519 14.70 -52.33 -18.04
CA THR A 519 14.75 -51.59 -19.31
C THR A 519 13.46 -50.81 -19.53
N PHE A 520 13.55 -49.55 -19.96
CA PHE A 520 12.42 -48.73 -20.38
C PHE A 520 12.63 -48.14 -21.78
N ASP A 521 11.53 -47.76 -22.45
CA ASP A 521 11.52 -47.32 -23.84
C ASP A 521 11.29 -45.80 -23.95
N LEU A 522 12.26 -45.11 -24.55
CA LEU A 522 12.19 -43.70 -24.92
C LEU A 522 12.42 -43.48 -26.43
N SER A 523 12.31 -44.52 -27.26
CA SER A 523 12.54 -44.42 -28.71
C SER A 523 11.46 -43.60 -29.44
N GLY A 524 10.30 -43.41 -28.81
CA GLY A 524 9.13 -42.75 -29.39
C GLY A 524 9.04 -41.24 -29.18
N GLY A 525 9.97 -40.61 -28.44
CA GLY A 525 9.88 -39.19 -28.11
C GLY A 525 10.89 -38.71 -27.08
N GLU A 526 10.67 -37.51 -26.54
CA GLU A 526 11.53 -36.94 -25.49
C GLU A 526 11.26 -37.57 -24.14
N GLY A 527 12.30 -37.80 -23.32
CA GLY A 527 12.19 -38.51 -22.05
C GLY A 527 12.57 -37.65 -20.85
N GLN A 528 11.65 -37.52 -19.89
CA GLN A 528 11.92 -36.93 -18.58
C GLN A 528 11.98 -38.04 -17.52
N ILE A 529 13.03 -38.01 -16.72
CA ILE A 529 13.28 -38.95 -15.63
C ILE A 529 13.16 -38.18 -14.32
N HIS A 530 12.33 -38.68 -13.43
CA HIS A 530 12.15 -38.20 -12.07
C HIS A 530 12.53 -39.31 -11.10
N TYR A 531 13.15 -38.95 -9.98
CA TYR A 531 13.39 -39.84 -8.85
C TYR A 531 13.57 -39.06 -7.55
N ALA A 532 13.08 -39.65 -6.46
CA ALA A 532 13.44 -39.25 -5.12
C ALA A 532 14.65 -40.05 -4.65
N PHE A 533 15.57 -39.40 -3.94
CA PHE A 533 16.72 -40.05 -3.34
C PHE A 533 17.01 -39.51 -1.94
N TRP A 534 17.64 -40.34 -1.13
CA TRP A 534 18.23 -39.97 0.15
C TRP A 534 19.72 -40.20 0.04
N TYR A 535 20.54 -39.28 0.54
CA TYR A 535 21.98 -39.48 0.64
C TYR A 535 22.55 -38.81 1.89
N SER A 536 23.29 -39.58 2.70
CA SER A 536 24.05 -39.09 3.85
C SER A 536 25.48 -39.62 3.76
N ASN A 537 26.45 -38.73 3.96
CA ASN A 537 27.86 -39.06 4.15
C ASN A 537 28.53 -38.22 5.26
N ASP A 538 27.73 -37.48 6.04
CA ASP A 538 28.17 -36.45 6.98
C ASP A 538 28.48 -37.01 8.38
N PHE A 539 28.43 -38.33 8.52
CA PHE A 539 28.81 -39.09 9.70
C PHE A 539 30.14 -39.85 9.50
N GLY A 540 30.69 -40.37 10.60
CA GLY A 540 31.90 -41.23 10.57
C GLY A 540 33.21 -40.50 10.84
N ASN A 541 34.31 -41.17 10.49
CA ASN A 541 35.68 -40.70 10.70
C ASN A 541 36.18 -39.73 9.61
N ALA A 542 35.51 -39.67 8.46
CA ALA A 542 35.84 -38.76 7.37
C ALA A 542 34.59 -38.16 6.69
N PRO A 543 33.69 -37.52 7.44
CA PRO A 543 32.42 -37.04 6.91
C PRO A 543 32.61 -36.09 5.72
N ASN A 544 31.66 -36.07 4.79
CA ASN A 544 31.67 -35.27 3.55
C ASN A 544 32.81 -35.60 2.59
N SER A 545 33.17 -36.89 2.45
CA SER A 545 34.24 -37.34 1.55
C SER A 545 33.75 -38.12 0.33
N ASP A 546 32.50 -38.60 0.35
CA ASP A 546 31.98 -39.57 -0.63
C ASP A 546 30.88 -38.97 -1.50
N THR A 547 30.55 -39.62 -2.62
CA THR A 547 29.55 -39.09 -3.57
C THR A 547 28.55 -40.18 -3.96
N PHE A 548 27.32 -39.76 -4.26
CA PHE A 548 26.30 -40.59 -4.86
C PHE A 548 26.18 -40.25 -6.35
N LYS A 549 26.27 -41.27 -7.21
CA LYS A 549 26.31 -41.06 -8.66
C LYS A 549 25.13 -41.74 -9.34
N VAL A 550 24.48 -40.99 -10.23
CA VAL A 550 23.42 -41.52 -11.09
C VAL A 550 23.95 -41.61 -12.51
N PHE A 551 23.72 -42.74 -13.17
CA PHE A 551 24.10 -42.98 -14.55
C PHE A 551 22.91 -43.41 -15.40
N ILE A 552 23.00 -43.13 -16.70
CA ILE A 552 22.03 -43.59 -17.70
C ILE A 552 22.73 -44.40 -18.81
N SER A 553 22.02 -45.38 -19.35
CA SER A 553 22.44 -46.19 -20.49
C SER A 553 21.35 -46.19 -21.55
N ASN A 554 21.74 -46.24 -22.83
CA ASN A 554 20.84 -46.40 -23.97
C ASN A 554 21.09 -47.70 -24.77
N ASN A 555 21.90 -48.60 -24.21
CA ASN A 555 22.30 -49.86 -24.83
C ASN A 555 22.22 -51.02 -23.83
N ASN A 556 21.17 -51.00 -23.02
CA ASN A 556 20.84 -52.04 -22.04
C ASN A 556 21.94 -52.27 -20.98
N GLY A 557 22.68 -51.23 -20.60
CA GLY A 557 23.72 -51.26 -19.56
C GLY A 557 25.10 -51.69 -20.06
N ALA A 558 25.34 -51.80 -21.37
CA ALA A 558 26.66 -52.12 -21.91
C ALA A 558 27.66 -50.95 -21.75
N SER A 559 27.17 -49.71 -21.77
CA SER A 559 27.92 -48.50 -21.40
C SER A 559 27.04 -47.53 -20.61
N TRP A 560 27.67 -46.68 -19.80
CA TRP A 560 27.01 -45.76 -18.87
C TRP A 560 27.53 -44.32 -19.07
N THR A 561 26.61 -43.37 -19.12
CA THR A 561 26.86 -41.92 -19.12
C THR A 561 26.51 -41.37 -17.74
N LEU A 562 27.39 -40.53 -17.17
CA LEU A 562 27.11 -39.87 -15.89
C LEU A 562 25.98 -38.86 -16.07
N LEU A 563 24.95 -38.99 -15.24
CA LEU A 563 23.79 -38.12 -15.23
C LEU A 563 23.93 -37.08 -14.12
N GLU A 564 24.26 -37.54 -12.91
CA GLU A 564 24.47 -36.68 -11.74
C GLU A 564 25.59 -37.19 -10.83
N ASN A 565 26.22 -36.26 -10.11
CA ASN A 565 27.24 -36.53 -9.10
C ASN A 565 26.94 -35.69 -7.85
N ILE A 566 26.18 -36.30 -6.93
CA ILE A 566 25.63 -35.72 -5.72
C ILE A 566 26.64 -35.83 -4.57
N GLY A 567 26.69 -34.81 -3.71
CA GLY A 567 27.71 -34.67 -2.69
C GLY A 567 29.05 -34.10 -3.22
N PRO A 568 30.11 -34.07 -2.39
CA PRO A 568 30.17 -34.72 -1.08
C PRO A 568 29.64 -33.87 0.08
N VAL A 569 29.18 -32.64 -0.15
CA VAL A 569 28.64 -31.74 0.90
C VAL A 569 27.19 -31.36 0.63
N GLU A 570 26.88 -31.00 -0.62
CA GLU A 570 25.53 -30.62 -1.03
C GLU A 570 24.66 -31.87 -1.20
N GLU A 571 23.44 -31.82 -0.65
CA GLU A 571 22.48 -32.94 -0.68
C GLU A 571 23.04 -34.25 -0.10
N ALA A 572 23.88 -34.14 0.93
CA ALA A 572 24.63 -35.25 1.50
C ALA A 572 24.54 -35.35 3.04
N SER A 573 23.57 -34.68 3.68
CA SER A 573 23.35 -34.72 5.13
C SER A 573 22.11 -35.54 5.55
N GLY A 574 21.66 -36.44 4.67
CA GLY A 574 20.37 -37.12 4.80
C GLY A 574 19.18 -36.22 4.46
N GLY A 575 17.97 -36.79 4.51
CA GLY A 575 16.75 -36.19 3.99
C GLY A 575 16.46 -36.65 2.56
N TRP A 576 15.18 -36.57 2.17
CA TRP A 576 14.75 -36.88 0.81
C TRP A 576 14.86 -35.64 -0.08
N TYR A 577 15.45 -35.84 -1.26
CA TYR A 577 15.59 -34.88 -2.34
C TYR A 577 14.94 -35.45 -3.60
N GLU A 578 14.49 -34.58 -4.50
CA GLU A 578 13.84 -34.98 -5.76
C GLU A 578 14.50 -34.30 -6.94
N HIS A 579 14.96 -35.08 -7.91
CA HIS A 579 15.52 -34.55 -9.15
C HIS A 579 14.63 -34.92 -10.34
N THR A 580 14.51 -33.99 -11.27
CA THR A 580 13.81 -34.20 -12.55
C THR A 580 14.70 -33.71 -13.69
N ILE A 581 15.05 -34.64 -14.58
CA ILE A 581 16.10 -34.43 -15.59
C ILE A 581 15.66 -35.00 -16.94
N TRP A 582 16.18 -34.42 -18.01
CA TRP A 582 15.86 -34.84 -19.37
C TRP A 582 16.93 -35.77 -19.91
N ALA A 583 16.51 -36.96 -20.34
CA ALA A 583 17.43 -37.99 -20.80
C ALA A 583 18.23 -37.56 -22.05
N SER A 584 17.61 -36.77 -22.94
CA SER A 584 18.19 -36.32 -24.22
C SER A 584 19.35 -35.34 -24.06
N ASP A 585 19.43 -34.64 -22.92
CA ASP A 585 20.54 -33.73 -22.61
C ASP A 585 21.87 -34.49 -22.42
N TYR A 586 21.79 -35.79 -22.12
CA TYR A 586 22.95 -36.62 -21.77
C TYR A 586 23.21 -37.74 -22.79
N ILE A 587 22.16 -38.31 -23.38
CA ILE A 587 22.29 -39.51 -24.23
C ILE A 587 21.21 -39.59 -25.30
N ALA A 588 21.51 -40.25 -26.43
CA ALA A 588 20.51 -40.55 -27.45
C ALA A 588 19.48 -41.56 -26.94
N LEU A 589 18.19 -41.29 -27.18
CA LEU A 589 17.07 -42.07 -26.66
C LEU A 589 16.81 -43.32 -27.51
N THR A 590 16.56 -44.46 -26.87
CA THR A 590 16.32 -45.76 -27.51
C THR A 590 15.26 -46.55 -26.74
N ASP A 591 14.93 -47.75 -27.21
CA ASP A 591 14.08 -48.73 -26.52
C ASP A 591 14.87 -49.56 -25.48
N GLN A 592 16.14 -49.22 -25.22
CA GLN A 592 17.07 -49.97 -24.38
C GLN A 592 17.60 -49.14 -23.19
N MET A 593 16.78 -48.22 -22.67
CA MET A 593 17.21 -47.30 -21.63
C MET A 593 17.29 -47.97 -20.25
N LYS A 594 18.28 -47.57 -19.43
CA LYS A 594 18.42 -48.00 -18.02
C LYS A 594 19.02 -46.92 -17.13
N LEU A 595 18.66 -46.93 -15.85
CA LEU A 595 19.25 -46.13 -14.78
C LEU A 595 20.17 -46.97 -13.90
N ASN A 596 21.15 -46.31 -13.29
CA ASN A 596 22.09 -46.89 -12.35
C ASN A 596 22.34 -45.88 -11.21
N PHE A 597 21.95 -46.27 -10.01
CA PHE A 597 22.18 -45.54 -8.77
C PHE A 597 23.35 -46.17 -8.03
N ASN A 598 24.43 -45.40 -7.83
CA ASN A 598 25.71 -45.89 -7.33
C ASN A 598 26.11 -45.11 -6.08
N ALA A 599 25.97 -45.75 -4.92
CA ALA A 599 26.52 -45.28 -3.66
C ALA A 599 27.89 -45.93 -3.43
N SER A 600 28.87 -45.12 -3.04
CA SER A 600 30.23 -45.59 -2.78
C SER A 600 30.79 -45.00 -1.52
N ASP A 601 31.49 -45.82 -0.74
CA ASP A 601 32.40 -45.42 0.33
C ASP A 601 33.81 -45.85 -0.09
N ALA A 602 34.57 -44.91 -0.66
CA ALA A 602 35.87 -45.17 -1.23
C ALA A 602 36.95 -44.37 -0.48
N GLY A 603 37.12 -44.64 0.82
CA GLY A 603 38.03 -43.85 1.64
C GLY A 603 38.13 -44.32 3.08
N SER A 604 38.51 -43.41 3.97
CA SER A 604 38.68 -43.70 5.39
C SER A 604 37.46 -43.30 6.21
N GLY A 605 36.37 -44.05 6.07
CA GLY A 605 35.35 -44.26 7.11
C GLY A 605 34.29 -43.18 7.28
N SER A 606 33.81 -42.56 6.20
CA SER A 606 32.48 -41.92 6.22
C SER A 606 31.44 -42.98 6.57
N VAL A 607 30.32 -42.59 7.15
CA VAL A 607 29.14 -43.46 7.18
C VAL A 607 28.25 -43.05 6.03
N VAL A 608 28.12 -43.92 5.03
CA VAL A 608 27.40 -43.66 3.79
C VAL A 608 26.06 -44.39 3.79
N GLU A 609 24.98 -43.61 3.78
CA GLU A 609 23.61 -44.08 3.67
C GLU A 609 22.96 -43.53 2.42
N ALA A 610 22.27 -44.38 1.65
CA ALA A 610 21.53 -43.96 0.48
C ALA A 610 20.19 -44.66 0.35
N ALA A 611 19.19 -43.95 -0.17
CA ALA A 611 17.91 -44.52 -0.55
C ALA A 611 17.43 -43.96 -1.89
N VAL A 612 16.56 -44.68 -2.58
CA VAL A 612 15.91 -44.26 -3.83
C VAL A 612 14.45 -44.67 -3.78
N ASP A 613 13.57 -43.78 -4.25
CA ASP A 613 12.12 -43.95 -4.28
C ASP A 613 11.44 -43.15 -5.40
N ASP A 614 10.14 -43.37 -5.61
CA ASP A 614 9.25 -42.72 -6.61
C ASP A 614 9.92 -42.47 -7.98
N ILE A 615 10.40 -43.54 -8.62
CA ILE A 615 10.95 -43.42 -9.97
C ILE A 615 9.81 -43.19 -10.94
N ARG A 616 9.89 -42.14 -11.76
CA ARG A 616 8.94 -41.91 -12.85
C ARG A 616 9.64 -41.44 -14.12
N VAL A 617 9.42 -42.17 -15.21
CA VAL A 617 9.89 -41.80 -16.55
C VAL A 617 8.69 -41.49 -17.42
N LYS A 618 8.61 -40.24 -17.89
CA LYS A 618 7.60 -39.77 -18.84
C LYS A 618 8.23 -39.62 -20.22
N MET A 619 7.55 -40.14 -21.24
CA MET A 619 7.86 -39.93 -22.65
C MET A 619 6.87 -38.95 -23.25
N PHE A 620 7.38 -37.98 -24.00
CA PHE A 620 6.59 -36.98 -24.72
C PHE A 620 6.70 -37.25 -26.21
N SER A 621 5.59 -37.56 -26.87
CA SER A 621 5.53 -37.89 -28.30
C SER A 621 4.70 -36.88 -29.10
N CYS A 622 4.99 -36.79 -30.39
CA CYS A 622 4.30 -35.90 -31.33
C CYS A 622 3.21 -36.66 -32.12
N GLY A 623 2.15 -37.11 -31.45
CA GLY A 623 0.92 -37.57 -32.13
C GLY A 623 0.15 -36.38 -32.72
N THR A 624 -0.70 -36.58 -33.74
CA THR A 624 -1.59 -35.52 -34.27
C THR A 624 -2.39 -34.89 -33.12
N PRO A 625 -2.37 -33.55 -32.93
CA PRO A 625 -3.01 -32.94 -31.77
C PRO A 625 -4.51 -33.23 -31.81
N GLY A 626 -5.09 -33.62 -30.69
CA GLY A 626 -6.55 -33.73 -30.55
C GLY A 626 -7.26 -32.42 -30.87
N PRO A 627 -8.58 -32.44 -31.09
CA PRO A 627 -9.33 -31.22 -31.34
C PRO A 627 -9.28 -30.32 -30.10
N HIS A 628 -9.16 -29.00 -30.29
CA HIS A 628 -9.13 -28.02 -29.21
C HIS A 628 -9.84 -26.74 -29.65
N ILE A 629 -10.50 -26.06 -28.71
CA ILE A 629 -11.33 -24.88 -28.97
C ILE A 629 -10.45 -23.63 -29.00
N THR A 630 -10.42 -22.94 -30.13
CA THR A 630 -9.64 -21.72 -30.36
C THR A 630 -10.40 -20.43 -30.07
N THR A 631 -11.73 -20.50 -29.87
CA THR A 631 -12.52 -19.34 -29.42
C THR A 631 -11.98 -18.82 -28.08
N ILE A 632 -11.50 -17.57 -28.08
CA ILE A 632 -10.87 -16.95 -26.89
C ILE A 632 -11.93 -16.39 -25.95
N SER A 633 -12.87 -15.61 -26.48
CA SER A 633 -13.94 -14.96 -25.72
C SER A 633 -15.22 -14.87 -26.54
N LEU A 634 -16.34 -14.63 -25.87
CA LEU A 634 -17.63 -14.38 -26.48
C LEU A 634 -18.00 -12.89 -26.31
N PRO A 635 -18.52 -12.23 -27.35
CA PRO A 635 -18.98 -10.84 -27.22
C PRO A 635 -20.14 -10.76 -26.23
N GLU A 636 -20.15 -9.74 -25.39
CA GLU A 636 -21.30 -9.40 -24.54
C GLU A 636 -22.56 -9.17 -25.39
N TRP A 637 -23.73 -9.28 -24.78
CA TRP A 637 -25.00 -9.11 -25.49
C TRP A 637 -26.11 -8.54 -24.61
N THR A 638 -27.20 -8.09 -25.22
CA THR A 638 -28.37 -7.56 -24.51
C THR A 638 -29.46 -8.63 -24.39
N VAL A 639 -30.12 -8.68 -23.23
CA VAL A 639 -31.17 -9.65 -22.92
C VAL A 639 -32.30 -9.61 -23.98
N GLU A 640 -32.87 -10.78 -24.27
CA GLU A 640 -33.93 -11.04 -25.26
C GLU A 640 -33.61 -10.70 -26.73
N ARG A 641 -32.40 -10.23 -27.04
CA ARG A 641 -31.97 -9.95 -28.43
C ARG A 641 -31.35 -11.19 -29.10
N PRO A 642 -31.54 -11.39 -30.42
CA PRO A 642 -30.97 -12.54 -31.12
C PRO A 642 -29.43 -12.57 -31.06
N TYR A 643 -28.86 -13.63 -30.50
CA TYR A 643 -27.43 -13.89 -30.40
C TYR A 643 -27.00 -14.93 -31.45
N SER A 644 -25.81 -14.74 -32.03
CA SER A 644 -25.21 -15.69 -32.98
C SER A 644 -23.70 -15.55 -33.01
N GLN A 645 -22.98 -16.55 -32.51
CA GLN A 645 -21.53 -16.62 -32.51
C GLN A 645 -21.06 -18.01 -32.97
N GLN A 646 -20.19 -18.05 -33.97
CA GLN A 646 -19.54 -19.29 -34.40
C GLN A 646 -18.35 -19.56 -33.46
N LEU A 647 -18.34 -20.75 -32.86
CA LEU A 647 -17.19 -21.27 -32.14
C LEU A 647 -16.19 -21.87 -33.13
N GLU A 648 -14.91 -21.74 -32.80
CA GLU A 648 -13.79 -22.16 -33.63
C GLU A 648 -12.95 -23.18 -32.86
N ALA A 649 -12.47 -24.20 -33.57
CA ALA A 649 -11.58 -25.22 -33.06
C ALA A 649 -10.53 -25.57 -34.12
N SER A 650 -9.41 -26.14 -33.68
CA SER A 650 -8.33 -26.64 -34.52
C SER A 650 -7.87 -28.00 -34.01
N GLY A 651 -6.97 -28.68 -34.74
CA GLY A 651 -6.57 -30.06 -34.44
C GLY A 651 -7.69 -31.07 -34.70
N GLY A 652 -7.48 -32.28 -34.18
CA GLY A 652 -8.35 -33.43 -34.38
C GLY A 652 -8.31 -33.98 -35.80
N THR A 653 -8.98 -35.10 -35.98
CA THR A 653 -9.06 -35.81 -37.27
C THR A 653 -10.50 -35.93 -37.75
N GLY A 654 -10.72 -35.77 -39.06
CA GLY A 654 -12.06 -35.87 -39.65
C GLY A 654 -12.99 -34.70 -39.28
N LEU A 655 -14.28 -35.02 -39.13
CA LEU A 655 -15.34 -34.04 -38.86
C LEU A 655 -15.42 -33.69 -37.37
N LEU A 656 -15.33 -32.39 -37.05
CA LEU A 656 -15.52 -31.92 -35.67
C LEU A 656 -17.00 -31.76 -35.34
N THR A 657 -17.41 -32.35 -34.21
CA THR A 657 -18.77 -32.26 -33.66
C THR A 657 -18.77 -31.55 -32.33
N TRP A 658 -19.72 -30.65 -32.13
CA TRP A 658 -19.79 -29.80 -30.94
C TRP A 658 -20.96 -30.19 -30.03
N SER A 659 -20.77 -30.00 -28.73
CA SER A 659 -21.80 -30.20 -27.71
C SER A 659 -21.56 -29.32 -26.49
N ASP A 660 -22.64 -29.05 -25.75
CA ASP A 660 -22.58 -28.53 -24.39
C ASP A 660 -22.43 -29.73 -23.44
N LYS A 661 -21.28 -29.84 -22.78
CA LYS A 661 -20.89 -31.06 -22.05
C LYS A 661 -21.81 -31.37 -20.87
N PHE A 662 -22.28 -30.33 -20.18
CA PHE A 662 -23.05 -30.47 -18.94
C PHE A 662 -24.50 -29.99 -19.07
N ASP A 663 -24.92 -29.62 -20.28
CA ASP A 663 -26.26 -29.03 -20.55
C ASP A 663 -26.46 -27.72 -19.75
N ASP A 664 -25.39 -26.96 -19.56
CA ASP A 664 -25.35 -25.69 -18.80
C ASP A 664 -26.16 -24.58 -19.49
N LEU A 665 -26.33 -24.65 -20.82
CA LEU A 665 -27.11 -23.70 -21.60
C LEU A 665 -28.63 -23.91 -21.45
N ALA A 666 -29.08 -25.01 -20.86
CA ALA A 666 -30.49 -25.32 -20.71
C ALA A 666 -31.24 -24.22 -19.93
N GLY A 667 -32.31 -23.68 -20.54
CA GLY A 667 -33.14 -22.63 -19.93
C GLY A 667 -32.54 -21.22 -20.00
N THR A 668 -31.31 -21.05 -20.51
CA THR A 668 -30.70 -19.71 -20.68
C THR A 668 -31.26 -18.97 -21.89
N GLY A 669 -31.81 -19.70 -22.87
CA GLY A 669 -32.27 -19.16 -24.16
C GLY A 669 -31.21 -19.23 -25.26
N LEU A 670 -29.99 -19.69 -24.95
CA LEU A 670 -28.93 -20.00 -25.90
C LEU A 670 -28.83 -21.51 -26.15
N LEU A 671 -28.35 -21.89 -27.33
CA LEU A 671 -28.15 -23.27 -27.77
C LEU A 671 -26.85 -23.37 -28.56
N LEU A 672 -26.07 -24.43 -28.32
CA LEU A 672 -24.90 -24.78 -29.12
C LEU A 672 -25.27 -25.87 -30.13
N SER A 673 -25.13 -25.57 -31.43
CA SER A 673 -25.35 -26.56 -32.49
C SER A 673 -24.18 -27.54 -32.62
N SER A 674 -24.42 -28.69 -33.28
CA SER A 674 -23.37 -29.68 -33.57
C SER A 674 -22.27 -29.17 -34.51
N SER A 675 -22.48 -28.03 -35.19
CA SER A 675 -21.49 -27.36 -36.03
C SER A 675 -20.74 -26.23 -35.31
N GLY A 676 -20.94 -26.08 -34.00
CA GLY A 676 -20.29 -25.05 -33.19
C GLY A 676 -20.96 -23.68 -33.24
N LEU A 677 -22.20 -23.55 -33.72
CA LEU A 677 -22.91 -22.28 -33.71
C LEU A 677 -23.63 -22.09 -32.37
N LEU A 678 -23.16 -21.15 -31.55
CA LEU A 678 -23.85 -20.68 -30.35
C LEU A 678 -24.89 -19.63 -30.77
N SER A 679 -26.17 -19.90 -30.58
CA SER A 679 -27.24 -19.00 -31.03
C SER A 679 -28.49 -19.06 -30.15
N GLY A 680 -29.34 -18.04 -30.23
CA GLY A 680 -30.60 -18.00 -29.48
C GLY A 680 -30.99 -16.58 -29.09
N ALA A 681 -31.79 -16.44 -28.04
CA ALA A 681 -32.09 -15.14 -27.42
C ALA A 681 -31.99 -15.34 -25.90
N PRO A 682 -30.98 -14.76 -25.22
CA PRO A 682 -30.77 -14.97 -23.80
C PRO A 682 -31.95 -14.42 -22.99
N SER A 683 -32.42 -15.18 -22.02
CA SER A 683 -33.67 -14.90 -21.29
C SER A 683 -33.49 -14.21 -19.94
N ALA A 684 -32.25 -14.05 -19.49
CA ALA A 684 -31.90 -13.39 -18.22
C ALA A 684 -30.57 -12.64 -18.34
N THR A 685 -30.39 -11.64 -17.48
CA THR A 685 -29.16 -10.84 -17.38
C THR A 685 -28.10 -11.53 -16.51
N GLY A 686 -26.83 -11.17 -16.72
CA GLY A 686 -25.67 -11.70 -15.99
C GLY A 686 -24.83 -12.65 -16.85
N ALA A 687 -23.80 -13.23 -16.24
CA ALA A 687 -22.91 -14.17 -16.90
C ALA A 687 -23.59 -15.53 -17.12
N ILE A 688 -23.61 -15.99 -18.37
CA ILE A 688 -23.95 -17.36 -18.74
C ILE A 688 -22.65 -18.08 -19.07
N SER A 689 -22.26 -19.05 -18.23
CA SER A 689 -21.06 -19.87 -18.43
C SER A 689 -21.45 -21.30 -18.78
N PHE A 690 -20.74 -21.92 -19.72
CA PHE A 690 -20.98 -23.29 -20.16
C PHE A 690 -19.67 -23.96 -20.59
N THR A 691 -19.61 -25.29 -20.53
CA THR A 691 -18.46 -26.05 -21.01
C THR A 691 -18.69 -26.54 -22.44
N ALA A 692 -18.08 -25.86 -23.41
CA ALA A 692 -18.08 -26.30 -24.80
C ALA A 692 -17.16 -27.51 -24.96
N MET A 693 -17.64 -28.55 -25.64
CA MET A 693 -16.87 -29.74 -26.00
C MET A 693 -16.89 -29.94 -27.52
N VAL A 694 -15.70 -30.11 -28.11
CA VAL A 694 -15.49 -30.49 -29.50
C VAL A 694 -14.94 -31.91 -29.56
N THR A 695 -15.52 -32.76 -30.39
CA THR A 695 -15.13 -34.18 -30.56
C THR A 695 -14.79 -34.45 -32.02
N ASP A 696 -13.68 -35.13 -32.27
CA ASP A 696 -13.26 -35.53 -33.62
C ASP A 696 -13.77 -36.94 -33.99
N GLU A 697 -13.40 -37.45 -35.18
CA GLU A 697 -13.90 -38.74 -35.70
C GLU A 697 -13.34 -39.96 -34.94
N GLU A 698 -12.21 -39.80 -34.27
CA GLU A 698 -11.50 -40.78 -33.46
C GLU A 698 -11.95 -40.74 -31.99
N LEU A 699 -12.97 -39.94 -31.68
CA LEU A 699 -13.56 -39.74 -30.36
C LEU A 699 -12.63 -39.04 -29.37
N VAL A 700 -11.62 -38.32 -29.86
CA VAL A 700 -10.80 -37.43 -29.03
C VAL A 700 -11.56 -36.13 -28.81
N THR A 701 -11.52 -35.63 -27.58
CA THR A 701 -12.29 -34.46 -27.15
C THR A 701 -11.39 -33.30 -26.73
N GLY A 702 -11.75 -32.09 -27.12
CA GLY A 702 -11.25 -30.84 -26.56
C GLY A 702 -12.37 -30.10 -25.85
N GLU A 703 -12.05 -29.46 -24.73
CA GLU A 703 -13.03 -28.77 -23.90
C GLU A 703 -12.55 -27.37 -23.53
N LYS A 704 -13.48 -26.44 -23.39
CA LYS A 704 -13.21 -25.09 -22.92
C LYS A 704 -14.44 -24.49 -22.25
N MET A 705 -14.25 -23.94 -21.06
CA MET A 705 -15.28 -23.13 -20.42
C MET A 705 -15.35 -21.78 -21.13
N LEU A 706 -16.54 -21.41 -21.59
CA LEU A 706 -16.81 -20.13 -22.23
C LEU A 706 -17.90 -19.41 -21.44
N SER A 707 -17.82 -18.09 -21.40
CA SER A 707 -18.80 -17.25 -20.71
C SER A 707 -19.21 -16.08 -21.59
N VAL A 708 -20.50 -15.77 -21.58
CA VAL A 708 -21.07 -14.57 -22.22
C VAL A 708 -21.79 -13.75 -21.17
N ASN A 709 -21.49 -12.46 -21.10
CA ASN A 709 -22.17 -11.53 -20.20
C ASN A 709 -23.39 -10.92 -20.88
N ILE A 710 -24.57 -11.03 -20.24
CA ILE A 710 -25.84 -10.52 -20.76
C ILE A 710 -26.26 -9.26 -19.99
N ASN A 711 -26.24 -8.12 -20.68
CA ASN A 711 -26.63 -6.82 -20.17
C ASN A 711 -28.17 -6.67 -20.12
N PRO A 712 -28.72 -5.88 -19.17
CA PRO A 712 -30.14 -5.52 -19.16
C PRO A 712 -30.51 -4.68 -20.38
N HIS A 713 -31.81 -4.53 -20.66
CA HIS A 713 -32.29 -3.63 -21.71
C HIS A 713 -31.74 -2.20 -21.54
N VAL A 714 -31.48 -1.54 -22.67
CA VAL A 714 -31.08 -0.14 -22.68
C VAL A 714 -32.25 0.75 -22.27
N ASN A 715 -32.01 1.69 -21.37
CA ASN A 715 -33.03 2.61 -20.89
C ASN A 715 -32.45 4.02 -20.68
N VAL A 716 -33.21 5.04 -21.05
CA VAL A 716 -32.85 6.44 -20.79
C VAL A 716 -33.01 6.73 -19.30
N THR A 717 -31.95 7.22 -18.65
CA THR A 717 -31.93 7.52 -17.21
C THR A 717 -32.03 9.01 -16.90
N THR A 718 -31.89 9.86 -17.92
CA THR A 718 -32.19 11.29 -17.83
C THR A 718 -33.64 11.49 -17.39
N SER A 719 -33.86 12.20 -16.28
CA SER A 719 -35.20 12.44 -15.74
C SER A 719 -35.64 13.89 -15.82
N THR A 720 -34.69 14.83 -15.80
CA THR A 720 -34.95 16.28 -15.87
C THR A 720 -33.87 16.98 -16.68
N LEU A 721 -34.26 18.03 -17.40
CA LEU A 721 -33.35 18.93 -18.09
C LEU A 721 -33.48 20.34 -17.49
N PRO A 722 -32.36 21.09 -17.34
CA PRO A 722 -32.41 22.43 -16.77
C PRO A 722 -33.23 23.38 -17.67
N ALA A 723 -33.89 24.35 -17.03
CA ALA A 723 -34.45 25.48 -17.76
C ALA A 723 -33.32 26.35 -18.34
N TRP A 724 -33.60 27.06 -19.42
CA TRP A 724 -32.62 27.91 -20.10
C TRP A 724 -33.25 29.18 -20.66
N THR A 725 -32.43 30.11 -21.12
CA THR A 725 -32.91 31.40 -21.66
C THR A 725 -32.79 31.45 -23.18
N GLN A 726 -33.79 32.03 -23.82
CA GLN A 726 -33.84 32.21 -25.27
C GLN A 726 -32.58 32.92 -25.79
N GLY A 727 -32.02 32.44 -26.90
CA GLY A 727 -30.86 33.05 -27.55
C GLY A 727 -29.51 32.70 -26.94
N GLN A 728 -29.46 32.00 -25.81
CA GLN A 728 -28.21 31.51 -25.20
C GLN A 728 -27.87 30.09 -25.65
N VAL A 729 -26.59 29.76 -25.77
CA VAL A 729 -26.15 28.40 -26.14
C VAL A 729 -26.58 27.40 -25.06
N TYR A 730 -27.32 26.37 -25.45
CA TYR A 730 -27.75 25.27 -24.60
C TYR A 730 -26.92 24.02 -24.90
N TYR A 731 -26.53 23.29 -23.85
CA TYR A 731 -25.84 22.00 -23.95
C TYR A 731 -26.14 21.16 -22.72
N GLN A 732 -26.61 19.93 -22.92
CA GLN A 732 -26.79 18.97 -21.83
C GLN A 732 -26.61 17.54 -22.36
N ASP A 733 -25.84 16.74 -21.64
CA ASP A 733 -25.70 15.31 -21.93
C ASP A 733 -26.95 14.55 -21.45
N LEU A 734 -27.41 13.61 -22.28
CA LEU A 734 -28.41 12.61 -21.96
C LEU A 734 -27.70 11.34 -21.48
N ALA A 735 -28.18 10.80 -20.38
CA ALA A 735 -27.72 9.54 -19.81
C ALA A 735 -28.68 8.39 -20.13
N ALA A 736 -28.10 7.21 -20.39
CA ALA A 736 -28.76 5.92 -20.46
C ALA A 736 -27.99 4.88 -19.62
N ALA A 737 -28.62 3.76 -19.33
CA ALA A 737 -28.00 2.60 -18.68
C ALA A 737 -28.46 1.30 -19.37
N GLY A 738 -27.70 0.23 -19.23
CA GLY A 738 -27.97 -1.06 -19.88
C GLY A 738 -27.56 -1.09 -21.34
N GLY A 739 -28.04 -2.07 -22.09
CA GLY A 739 -27.63 -2.31 -23.47
C GLY A 739 -26.18 -2.74 -23.61
N THR A 740 -25.76 -2.96 -24.86
CA THR A 740 -24.41 -3.42 -25.21
C THR A 740 -23.86 -2.61 -26.38
N GLY A 741 -22.58 -2.26 -26.33
CA GLY A 741 -21.92 -1.49 -27.40
C GLY A 741 -22.23 0.01 -27.36
N ALA A 742 -21.90 0.71 -28.45
CA ALA A 742 -22.07 2.16 -28.53
C ALA A 742 -23.55 2.55 -28.65
N TYR A 743 -23.93 3.61 -27.93
CA TYR A 743 -25.27 4.19 -28.02
C TYR A 743 -25.44 5.08 -29.26
N ASN A 744 -26.60 5.02 -29.89
CA ASN A 744 -27.04 5.94 -30.92
C ASN A 744 -28.32 6.63 -30.46
N TRP A 745 -28.26 7.95 -30.29
CA TRP A 745 -29.33 8.77 -29.74
C TRP A 745 -30.13 9.52 -30.80
N GLY A 746 -31.36 9.90 -30.47
CA GLY A 746 -32.17 10.75 -31.33
C GLY A 746 -33.42 11.32 -30.68
N ASP A 747 -34.14 12.12 -31.47
CA ASP A 747 -35.47 12.66 -31.16
C ASP A 747 -36.53 11.90 -31.97
N LYS A 748 -37.18 10.92 -31.34
CA LYS A 748 -38.08 9.96 -32.01
C LYS A 748 -39.33 10.62 -32.58
N ASN A 749 -39.85 11.64 -31.91
CA ASN A 749 -41.08 12.33 -32.35
C ASN A 749 -40.81 13.65 -33.08
N SER A 750 -39.54 14.01 -33.29
CA SER A 750 -39.14 15.28 -33.94
C SER A 750 -39.69 16.50 -33.19
N GLY A 751 -39.83 16.39 -31.86
CA GLY A 751 -40.39 17.42 -30.99
C GLY A 751 -39.55 18.70 -30.90
N LEU A 752 -38.26 18.62 -31.23
CA LEU A 752 -37.33 19.75 -31.18
C LEU A 752 -37.21 20.51 -32.51
N VAL A 753 -37.80 20.01 -33.61
CA VAL A 753 -37.67 20.63 -34.92
C VAL A 753 -38.19 22.07 -34.91
N GLY A 754 -37.34 23.01 -35.35
CA GLY A 754 -37.67 24.44 -35.41
C GLY A 754 -37.51 25.21 -34.10
N THR A 755 -37.16 24.53 -33.01
CA THR A 755 -36.94 25.18 -31.69
C THR A 755 -35.54 25.76 -31.54
N GLY A 756 -34.60 25.37 -32.41
CA GLY A 756 -33.17 25.72 -32.32
C GLY A 756 -32.33 24.73 -31.51
N LEU A 757 -32.95 23.68 -30.95
CA LEU A 757 -32.28 22.56 -30.27
C LEU A 757 -32.34 21.28 -31.12
N ALA A 758 -31.38 20.39 -30.93
CA ALA A 758 -31.36 19.05 -31.51
C ALA A 758 -30.68 18.05 -30.58
N VAL A 759 -31.04 16.76 -30.69
CA VAL A 759 -30.31 15.65 -30.08
C VAL A 759 -29.30 15.13 -31.10
N ALA A 760 -28.02 15.10 -30.71
CA ALA A 760 -26.95 14.50 -31.51
C ALA A 760 -26.84 12.99 -31.24
N ASP A 761 -26.28 12.25 -32.18
CA ASP A 761 -26.13 10.79 -32.11
C ASP A 761 -25.30 10.35 -30.89
N GLU A 762 -24.38 11.21 -30.40
CA GLU A 762 -23.55 10.98 -29.22
C GLU A 762 -24.31 11.17 -27.89
N GLY A 763 -25.57 11.60 -27.92
CA GLY A 763 -26.42 11.72 -26.74
C GLY A 763 -26.36 13.06 -26.04
N ASN A 764 -25.95 14.13 -26.71
CA ASN A 764 -26.13 15.49 -26.19
C ASN A 764 -27.31 16.20 -26.87
N ILE A 765 -28.07 16.96 -26.09
CA ILE A 765 -29.01 17.95 -26.61
C ILE A 765 -28.31 19.31 -26.61
N SER A 766 -28.25 19.95 -27.78
CA SER A 766 -27.52 21.21 -27.93
C SER A 766 -28.16 22.15 -28.96
N GLY A 767 -27.78 23.43 -28.91
CA GLY A 767 -28.19 24.44 -29.87
C GLY A 767 -28.40 25.82 -29.26
N VAL A 768 -29.12 26.68 -29.98
CA VAL A 768 -29.52 28.02 -29.49
C VAL A 768 -31.04 28.10 -29.58
N PRO A 769 -31.77 28.05 -28.45
CA PRO A 769 -33.21 27.99 -28.45
C PRO A 769 -33.80 29.32 -28.92
N THR A 770 -34.68 29.25 -29.91
CA THR A 770 -35.37 30.41 -30.51
C THR A 770 -36.83 30.52 -30.07
N THR A 771 -37.40 29.45 -29.52
CA THR A 771 -38.81 29.38 -29.11
C THR A 771 -38.94 29.33 -27.58
N VAL A 772 -39.68 30.28 -27.01
CA VAL A 772 -39.98 30.34 -25.56
C VAL A 772 -41.10 29.37 -25.20
N GLY A 773 -41.01 28.76 -24.02
CA GLY A 773 -41.99 27.83 -23.46
C GLY A 773 -41.42 26.45 -23.16
N VAL A 774 -42.30 25.49 -22.88
CA VAL A 774 -41.93 24.09 -22.61
C VAL A 774 -41.85 23.33 -23.93
N LEU A 775 -40.64 22.91 -24.31
CA LEU A 775 -40.36 22.10 -25.50
C LEU A 775 -40.38 20.63 -25.10
N ASN A 776 -41.22 19.81 -25.74
CA ASN A 776 -41.39 18.38 -25.40
C ASN A 776 -40.86 17.51 -26.55
N PHE A 777 -40.11 16.46 -26.22
CA PHE A 777 -39.59 15.49 -27.19
C PHE A 777 -39.47 14.09 -26.57
N ILE A 778 -39.30 13.07 -27.42
CA ILE A 778 -39.05 11.70 -26.98
C ILE A 778 -37.59 11.37 -27.29
N ALA A 779 -36.75 11.32 -26.26
CA ALA A 779 -35.39 10.85 -26.39
C ALA A 779 -35.43 9.34 -26.63
N VAL A 780 -34.76 8.89 -27.70
CA VAL A 780 -34.57 7.47 -28.01
C VAL A 780 -33.08 7.17 -28.00
N VAL A 781 -32.72 6.02 -27.44
CA VAL A 781 -31.36 5.46 -27.48
C VAL A 781 -31.43 4.03 -28.01
N ASN A 782 -30.54 3.71 -28.96
CA ASN A 782 -30.35 2.36 -29.45
C ASN A 782 -28.96 1.87 -29.06
N ASP A 783 -28.86 0.63 -28.61
CA ASP A 783 -27.56 -0.01 -28.37
C ASP A 783 -27.00 -0.68 -29.64
N GLY A 784 -25.78 -1.21 -29.56
CA GLY A 784 -25.11 -1.91 -30.66
C GLY A 784 -25.74 -3.25 -31.04
N CYS A 785 -26.65 -3.79 -30.22
CA CYS A 785 -27.40 -5.01 -30.47
C CYS A 785 -28.79 -4.75 -31.07
N GLY A 786 -29.19 -3.47 -31.22
CA GLY A 786 -30.50 -3.06 -31.71
C GLY A 786 -31.61 -3.13 -30.66
N ASP A 787 -31.26 -3.09 -29.37
CA ASP A 787 -32.19 -2.81 -28.29
C ASP A 787 -32.49 -1.31 -28.23
N GLU A 788 -33.75 -0.95 -27.94
CA GLU A 788 -34.24 0.44 -27.95
C GLU A 788 -34.80 0.82 -26.58
N GLY A 789 -34.36 1.98 -26.08
CA GLY A 789 -34.87 2.61 -24.87
C GLY A 789 -35.39 4.02 -25.17
N GLU A 790 -36.47 4.42 -24.51
CA GLU A 790 -37.11 5.73 -24.73
C GLU A 790 -37.54 6.40 -23.43
N ALA A 791 -37.44 7.74 -23.39
CA ALA A 791 -38.07 8.53 -22.35
C ALA A 791 -38.62 9.86 -22.89
N PRO A 792 -39.83 10.28 -22.46
CA PRO A 792 -40.31 11.63 -22.73
C PRO A 792 -39.55 12.64 -21.88
N LEU A 793 -38.98 13.66 -22.52
CA LEU A 793 -38.24 14.74 -21.87
C LEU A 793 -38.79 16.10 -22.28
N SER A 794 -38.51 17.11 -21.46
CA SER A 794 -38.88 18.49 -21.75
C SER A 794 -37.82 19.48 -21.30
N VAL A 795 -37.61 20.53 -22.08
CA VAL A 795 -36.75 21.68 -21.74
C VAL A 795 -37.63 22.93 -21.64
N THR A 796 -37.48 23.70 -20.57
CA THR A 796 -38.19 24.98 -20.42
C THR A 796 -37.30 26.11 -20.89
N ILE A 797 -37.74 26.88 -21.89
CA ILE A 797 -37.05 28.06 -22.39
C ILE A 797 -37.76 29.32 -21.92
N ASN A 798 -37.09 30.12 -21.10
CA ASN A 798 -37.56 31.41 -20.61
C ASN A 798 -37.26 32.53 -21.63
N PRO A 799 -38.04 33.62 -21.66
CA PRO A 799 -37.71 34.82 -22.45
C PRO A 799 -36.31 35.36 -22.11
N ALA A 800 -35.65 36.01 -23.07
CA ALA A 800 -34.40 36.74 -22.81
C ALA A 800 -34.59 37.79 -21.70
N VAL A 801 -33.53 38.05 -20.92
CA VAL A 801 -33.51 39.15 -19.95
C VAL A 801 -33.82 40.46 -20.67
N SER A 802 -34.69 41.28 -20.09
CA SER A 802 -35.01 42.63 -20.57
C SER A 802 -35.09 43.59 -19.38
N VAL A 803 -34.44 44.75 -19.49
CA VAL A 803 -34.54 45.82 -18.50
C VAL A 803 -35.80 46.65 -18.76
N GLU A 804 -36.69 46.77 -17.78
CA GLU A 804 -37.96 47.49 -17.90
C GLU A 804 -37.87 48.93 -17.36
N THR A 805 -36.78 49.27 -16.68
CA THR A 805 -36.62 50.60 -16.09
C THR A 805 -36.35 51.62 -17.18
N GLU A 806 -37.33 52.49 -17.47
CA GLU A 806 -37.21 53.52 -18.51
C GLU A 806 -36.65 54.85 -17.98
N SER A 807 -36.89 55.17 -16.70
CA SER A 807 -36.47 56.43 -16.07
C SER A 807 -36.30 56.27 -14.56
N MET A 808 -35.50 57.16 -13.96
CA MET A 808 -35.22 57.17 -12.52
C MET A 808 -35.82 58.41 -11.87
N PRO A 809 -36.33 58.34 -10.62
CA PRO A 809 -36.70 59.52 -9.85
C PRO A 809 -35.50 60.42 -9.60
N ASP A 810 -35.69 61.75 -9.61
CA ASP A 810 -34.62 62.70 -9.30
C ASP A 810 -34.14 62.54 -7.85
N ALA A 811 -32.83 62.72 -7.65
CA ALA A 811 -32.19 62.72 -6.34
C ALA A 811 -31.96 64.15 -5.83
N THR A 812 -31.72 64.31 -4.53
CA THR A 812 -31.41 65.61 -3.91
C THR A 812 -30.05 65.54 -3.22
N GLU A 813 -29.22 66.56 -3.44
CA GLU A 813 -27.89 66.68 -2.82
C GLU A 813 -27.98 66.51 -1.29
N GLY A 814 -27.15 65.62 -0.74
CA GLY A 814 -27.02 65.39 0.69
C GLY A 814 -28.15 64.58 1.35
N LEU A 815 -29.18 64.15 0.61
CA LEU A 815 -30.26 63.30 1.12
C LEU A 815 -30.08 61.83 0.71
N PRO A 816 -30.51 60.85 1.53
CA PRO A 816 -30.53 59.45 1.13
C PRO A 816 -31.40 59.22 -0.10
N TYR A 817 -30.87 58.47 -1.05
CA TYR A 817 -31.56 58.04 -2.27
C TYR A 817 -31.69 56.51 -2.29
N SER A 818 -32.82 56.02 -2.80
CA SER A 818 -33.08 54.59 -2.97
C SER A 818 -34.08 54.37 -4.11
N SER A 819 -33.71 53.58 -5.12
CA SER A 819 -34.60 53.21 -6.23
C SER A 819 -34.26 51.81 -6.74
N GLN A 820 -35.29 51.01 -6.97
CA GLN A 820 -35.16 49.63 -7.46
C GLN A 820 -35.23 49.60 -8.98
N LEU A 821 -34.30 48.93 -9.63
CA LEU A 821 -34.39 48.59 -11.05
C LEU A 821 -35.23 47.33 -11.26
N GLU A 822 -36.00 47.32 -12.34
CA GLU A 822 -36.90 46.23 -12.74
C GLU A 822 -36.45 45.56 -14.04
N THR A 823 -36.58 44.23 -14.09
CA THR A 823 -36.33 43.38 -15.26
C THR A 823 -37.45 42.35 -15.47
N THR A 824 -37.57 41.86 -16.69
CA THR A 824 -38.35 40.67 -17.04
C THR A 824 -37.48 39.63 -17.75
N GLY A 825 -37.98 38.39 -17.83
CA GLY A 825 -37.28 37.29 -18.48
C GLY A 825 -36.10 36.74 -17.67
N GLY A 826 -35.24 35.98 -18.34
CA GLY A 826 -34.10 35.30 -17.74
C GLY A 826 -34.43 33.99 -17.04
N THR A 827 -33.38 33.23 -16.72
CA THR A 827 -33.44 31.98 -15.96
C THR A 827 -32.61 32.13 -14.68
N GLY A 828 -33.16 31.70 -13.55
CA GLY A 828 -32.48 31.81 -12.26
C GLY A 828 -32.44 33.25 -11.73
N GLU A 829 -31.43 33.53 -10.89
CA GLU A 829 -31.21 34.86 -10.34
C GLU A 829 -30.62 35.79 -11.41
N VAL A 830 -31.16 37.00 -11.52
CA VAL A 830 -30.65 38.07 -12.39
C VAL A 830 -29.79 39.01 -11.56
N ILE A 831 -28.53 39.15 -11.94
CA ILE A 831 -27.54 39.98 -11.27
C ILE A 831 -27.39 41.30 -12.03
N TRP A 832 -27.41 42.39 -11.28
CA TRP A 832 -27.20 43.74 -11.78
C TRP A 832 -25.76 44.22 -11.58
N ALA A 833 -25.28 44.96 -12.57
CA ALA A 833 -23.98 45.62 -12.51
C ALA A 833 -24.05 47.02 -13.16
N ASP A 834 -23.27 47.94 -12.61
CA ASP A 834 -22.90 49.16 -13.31
C ASP A 834 -21.75 48.83 -14.25
N LYS A 835 -22.06 48.67 -15.54
CA LYS A 835 -21.17 48.05 -16.52
C LYS A 835 -19.82 48.76 -16.65
N ASN A 836 -19.79 50.08 -16.49
CA ASN A 836 -18.60 50.89 -16.68
C ASN A 836 -18.13 51.59 -15.40
N ASN A 837 -18.73 51.27 -14.24
CA ASN A 837 -18.54 52.00 -12.98
C ASN A 837 -18.84 53.50 -13.14
N ASP A 838 -19.88 53.85 -13.91
CA ASP A 838 -20.29 55.23 -14.15
C ASP A 838 -20.86 55.91 -12.89
N LEU A 839 -21.29 55.12 -11.89
CA LEU A 839 -21.73 55.57 -10.57
C LEU A 839 -20.56 55.90 -9.62
N ASP A 840 -19.31 55.60 -9.98
CA ASP A 840 -18.17 55.86 -9.11
C ASP A 840 -18.08 57.34 -8.71
N ARG A 841 -17.86 57.58 -7.41
CA ARG A 841 -17.76 58.92 -6.80
C ARG A 841 -19.04 59.76 -6.82
N SER A 842 -20.16 59.21 -7.32
CA SER A 842 -21.47 59.84 -7.23
C SER A 842 -22.08 59.83 -5.82
N GLY A 843 -21.54 58.99 -4.92
CA GLY A 843 -22.14 58.70 -3.61
C GLY A 843 -23.30 57.69 -3.67
N LEU A 844 -23.55 57.09 -4.84
CA LEU A 844 -24.52 56.03 -5.07
C LEU A 844 -23.82 54.73 -5.45
N THR A 845 -24.46 53.60 -5.14
CA THR A 845 -24.02 52.25 -5.53
C THR A 845 -25.20 51.45 -6.06
N LEU A 846 -24.98 50.64 -7.10
CA LEU A 846 -25.92 49.64 -7.59
C LEU A 846 -25.53 48.27 -7.00
N SER A 847 -26.44 47.67 -6.23
CA SER A 847 -26.24 46.31 -5.70
C SER A 847 -26.65 45.23 -6.71
N PRO A 848 -26.17 43.99 -6.53
CA PRO A 848 -26.48 42.85 -7.40
C PRO A 848 -27.98 42.54 -7.58
N ASP A 849 -28.83 42.92 -6.62
CA ASP A 849 -30.29 42.76 -6.66
C ASP A 849 -31.01 43.92 -7.36
N GLY A 850 -30.29 44.87 -7.94
CA GLY A 850 -30.86 45.97 -8.73
C GLY A 850 -31.22 47.21 -7.90
N LEU A 851 -30.87 47.27 -6.62
CA LEU A 851 -31.13 48.44 -5.79
C LEU A 851 -30.03 49.49 -5.97
N ILE A 852 -30.40 50.68 -6.42
CA ILE A 852 -29.55 51.86 -6.38
C ILE A 852 -29.79 52.57 -5.06
N ASN A 853 -28.76 52.73 -4.24
CA ASN A 853 -28.86 53.46 -2.98
C ASN A 853 -27.62 54.30 -2.69
N GLY A 854 -27.75 55.28 -1.78
CA GLY A 854 -26.63 56.08 -1.31
C GLY A 854 -27.01 57.50 -0.91
N THR A 855 -26.04 58.41 -0.89
CA THR A 855 -26.26 59.83 -0.59
C THR A 855 -25.36 60.67 -1.50
N PRO A 856 -25.91 61.29 -2.56
CA PRO A 856 -25.11 62.03 -3.50
C PRO A 856 -24.60 63.34 -2.90
N PRO A 857 -23.29 63.63 -2.94
CA PRO A 857 -22.70 64.74 -2.20
C PRO A 857 -22.71 66.08 -2.95
N THR A 858 -23.01 66.08 -4.25
CA THR A 858 -22.95 67.27 -5.11
C THR A 858 -24.03 67.23 -6.19
N ILE A 859 -24.55 68.40 -6.56
CA ILE A 859 -25.43 68.61 -7.73
C ILE A 859 -24.72 68.18 -9.01
N MET A 860 -25.30 67.23 -9.74
CA MET A 860 -24.81 66.76 -11.03
C MET A 860 -25.87 65.91 -11.75
N THR A 861 -25.71 65.76 -13.06
CA THR A 861 -26.40 64.74 -13.85
C THR A 861 -25.50 63.51 -13.94
N ILE A 862 -26.02 62.34 -13.59
CA ILE A 862 -25.33 61.06 -13.74
C ILE A 862 -25.98 60.28 -14.87
N THR A 863 -25.18 59.85 -15.84
CA THR A 863 -25.62 58.87 -16.86
C THR A 863 -24.80 57.61 -16.67
N PHE A 864 -25.46 56.49 -16.44
CA PHE A 864 -24.81 55.19 -16.21
C PHE A 864 -25.48 54.09 -17.03
N THR A 865 -24.72 53.02 -17.30
CA THR A 865 -25.23 51.85 -18.02
C THR A 865 -25.54 50.72 -17.03
N ALA A 866 -26.83 50.51 -16.76
CA ALA A 866 -27.29 49.38 -15.97
C ALA A 866 -27.29 48.12 -16.83
N GLN A 867 -26.57 47.08 -16.40
CA GLN A 867 -26.58 45.77 -17.04
C GLN A 867 -27.26 44.77 -16.11
N ALA A 868 -28.25 44.06 -16.62
CA ALA A 868 -28.86 42.91 -15.96
C ALA A 868 -28.43 41.64 -16.69
N GLN A 869 -27.97 40.62 -15.96
CA GLN A 869 -27.55 39.34 -16.53
C GLN A 869 -28.05 38.16 -15.71
N ASP A 870 -28.60 37.14 -16.37
CA ASP A 870 -29.01 35.89 -15.72
C ASP A 870 -27.89 34.85 -15.64
N ILE A 871 -28.17 33.71 -15.01
CA ILE A 871 -27.17 32.64 -14.82
C ILE A 871 -26.73 31.96 -16.12
N THR A 872 -27.49 32.14 -17.21
CA THR A 872 -27.21 31.53 -18.52
C THR A 872 -26.39 32.45 -19.42
N GLY A 873 -26.11 33.67 -18.95
CA GLY A 873 -25.38 34.70 -19.68
C GLY A 873 -26.26 35.64 -20.51
N SER A 874 -27.59 35.43 -20.52
CA SER A 874 -28.51 36.39 -21.16
C SER A 874 -28.42 37.71 -20.44
N SER A 875 -28.15 38.77 -21.18
CA SER A 875 -28.02 40.11 -20.61
C SER A 875 -28.75 41.15 -21.45
N ASP A 876 -29.21 42.18 -20.78
CA ASP A 876 -29.73 43.38 -21.38
C ASP A 876 -29.17 44.61 -20.66
N GLU A 877 -29.07 45.71 -21.41
CA GLU A 877 -28.43 46.94 -20.96
C GLU A 877 -29.31 48.13 -21.25
N GLN A 878 -29.46 48.98 -20.24
CA GLN A 878 -30.18 50.24 -20.37
C GLN A 878 -29.34 51.40 -19.86
N VAL A 879 -29.26 52.45 -20.68
CA VAL A 879 -28.64 53.71 -20.26
C VAL A 879 -29.68 54.51 -19.49
N LEU A 880 -29.38 54.81 -18.23
CA LEU A 880 -30.25 55.57 -17.34
C LEU A 880 -29.58 56.89 -16.96
N THR A 881 -30.41 57.92 -16.83
CA THR A 881 -29.99 59.24 -16.37
C THR A 881 -30.68 59.56 -15.05
N LEU A 882 -29.90 60.04 -14.09
CA LEU A 882 -30.35 60.51 -12.78
C LEU A 882 -29.91 61.96 -12.58
N GLU A 883 -30.87 62.85 -12.33
CA GLU A 883 -30.59 64.24 -11.99
C GLU A 883 -30.49 64.40 -10.47
N ILE A 884 -29.39 65.00 -9.98
CA ILE A 884 -29.23 65.39 -8.57
C ILE A 884 -29.48 66.89 -8.47
N GLY A 885 -30.63 67.26 -7.91
CA GLY A 885 -31.02 68.65 -7.64
C GLY A 885 -30.38 69.23 -6.37
N PRO A 886 -30.43 70.56 -6.19
CA PRO A 886 -29.91 71.24 -5.00
C PRO A 886 -30.62 70.82 -3.72
N ALA A 887 -29.87 70.80 -2.61
CA ALA A 887 -30.47 70.72 -1.27
C ALA A 887 -31.41 71.92 -1.04
N TRP A 888 -32.60 71.67 -0.48
CA TRP A 888 -33.61 72.69 -0.24
C TRP A 888 -34.09 72.70 1.21
N ILE A 889 -34.55 73.86 1.68
CA ILE A 889 -35.09 74.03 3.03
C ILE A 889 -36.61 74.09 2.92
N CYS A 890 -37.33 73.27 3.68
CA CYS A 890 -38.79 73.32 3.73
C CYS A 890 -39.27 74.71 4.15
N GLY A 891 -39.98 75.40 3.27
CA GLY A 891 -40.42 76.78 3.49
C GLY A 891 -39.62 77.86 2.77
N ASP A 892 -38.47 77.53 2.19
CA ASP A 892 -37.59 78.44 1.46
C ASP A 892 -37.88 78.33 -0.04
N ALA A 893 -39.02 78.89 -0.45
CA ALA A 893 -39.51 78.78 -1.82
C ALA A 893 -38.68 79.60 -2.81
N ASP A 894 -38.04 80.69 -2.35
CA ASP A 894 -37.20 81.53 -3.20
C ASP A 894 -35.71 81.11 -3.21
N GLY A 895 -35.34 80.10 -2.42
CA GLY A 895 -33.99 79.54 -2.33
C GLY A 895 -32.97 80.48 -1.70
N SER A 896 -33.42 81.44 -0.88
CA SER A 896 -32.55 82.41 -0.21
C SER A 896 -31.83 81.85 1.02
N GLY A 897 -32.19 80.66 1.47
CA GLY A 897 -31.68 80.00 2.68
C GLY A 897 -32.39 80.45 3.96
N ALA A 898 -33.48 81.22 3.87
CA ALA A 898 -34.16 81.78 5.02
C ALA A 898 -35.68 81.79 4.85
N ILE A 899 -36.40 81.03 5.68
CA ILE A 899 -37.87 80.98 5.66
C ILE A 899 -38.45 82.32 6.17
N ASN A 900 -39.03 83.10 5.27
CA ASN A 900 -39.55 84.44 5.55
C ASN A 900 -40.74 84.84 4.65
N LEU A 901 -41.22 86.08 4.76
CA LEU A 901 -42.42 86.53 4.02
C LEU A 901 -42.18 86.64 2.49
N LEU A 902 -40.92 86.75 2.07
CA LEU A 902 -40.54 86.73 0.65
C LEU A 902 -40.84 85.37 0.02
N ASP A 903 -40.69 84.26 0.74
CA ASP A 903 -41.06 82.92 0.29
C ASP A 903 -42.55 82.80 0.01
N ALA A 904 -43.40 83.25 0.92
CA ALA A 904 -44.85 83.30 0.70
C ALA A 904 -45.21 84.18 -0.51
N THR A 905 -44.46 85.27 -0.72
CA THR A 905 -44.65 86.17 -1.87
C THR A 905 -44.15 85.54 -3.18
N PHE A 906 -43.10 84.72 -3.11
CA PHE A 906 -42.54 83.95 -4.21
C PHE A 906 -43.53 82.89 -4.68
N ILE A 907 -44.10 82.11 -3.75
CA ILE A 907 -45.16 81.12 -4.03
C ILE A 907 -46.37 81.78 -4.71
N VAL A 908 -46.85 82.93 -4.18
CA VAL A 908 -47.95 83.69 -4.81
C VAL A 908 -47.58 84.17 -6.23
N SER A 909 -46.32 84.56 -6.44
CA SER A 909 -45.84 85.05 -7.74
C SER A 909 -45.72 83.93 -8.76
N TYR A 910 -45.24 82.76 -8.35
CA TYR A 910 -45.23 81.53 -9.14
C TYR A 910 -46.67 81.14 -9.54
N MET A 911 -47.60 81.05 -8.59
CA MET A 911 -48.98 80.63 -8.83
C MET A 911 -49.78 81.56 -9.76
N TYR A 912 -49.62 82.90 -9.64
CA TYR A 912 -50.55 83.85 -10.25
C TYR A 912 -49.93 84.88 -11.21
N LYS A 913 -48.60 84.98 -11.31
CA LYS A 913 -47.94 86.04 -12.08
C LYS A 913 -46.88 85.56 -13.09
N GLY A 914 -46.72 84.25 -13.28
CA GLY A 914 -45.66 83.71 -14.13
C GLY A 914 -44.27 84.01 -13.58
N GLY A 915 -44.13 84.06 -12.24
CA GLY A 915 -42.84 84.10 -11.57
C GLY A 915 -42.03 82.84 -11.84
N ALA A 916 -40.73 82.87 -11.49
CA ALA A 916 -39.86 81.70 -11.61
C ALA A 916 -40.42 80.54 -10.76
N GLU A 917 -40.27 79.32 -11.28
CA GLU A 917 -40.58 78.10 -10.54
C GLU A 917 -39.59 77.94 -9.37
N PRO A 918 -40.05 77.52 -8.17
CA PRO A 918 -39.16 77.17 -7.07
C PRO A 918 -38.09 76.16 -7.53
N ALA A 919 -36.85 76.35 -7.08
CA ALA A 919 -35.75 75.44 -7.42
C ALA A 919 -36.00 73.99 -6.95
N ALA A 920 -36.77 73.81 -5.89
CA ALA A 920 -37.38 72.55 -5.50
C ALA A 920 -38.87 72.79 -5.24
N MET A 921 -39.74 72.11 -5.99
CA MET A 921 -41.19 72.29 -5.84
C MET A 921 -41.69 71.94 -4.43
N GLN A 922 -41.01 70.99 -3.78
CA GLN A 922 -41.26 70.57 -2.40
C GLN A 922 -40.92 71.66 -1.38
N SER A 923 -40.00 72.59 -1.65
CA SER A 923 -39.71 73.69 -0.72
C SER A 923 -40.87 74.69 -0.61
N ALA A 924 -41.75 74.69 -1.62
CA ALA A 924 -42.94 75.53 -1.72
C ALA A 924 -44.25 74.80 -1.36
N ASP A 925 -44.28 73.46 -1.35
CA ASP A 925 -45.40 72.62 -0.90
C ASP A 925 -45.24 72.34 0.59
N VAL A 926 -45.52 73.36 1.40
CA VAL A 926 -45.24 73.35 2.84
C VAL A 926 -46.33 72.68 3.68
N ASP A 927 -47.36 72.17 3.03
CA ASP A 927 -48.36 71.30 3.63
C ASP A 927 -48.30 69.83 3.19
N ASN A 928 -47.35 69.47 2.33
CA ASN A 928 -47.12 68.13 1.79
C ASN A 928 -48.37 67.56 1.12
N SER A 929 -49.11 68.42 0.41
CA SER A 929 -50.32 68.02 -0.32
C SER A 929 -50.02 67.45 -1.72
N GLY A 930 -48.76 67.54 -2.16
CA GLY A 930 -48.32 67.20 -3.51
C GLY A 930 -48.56 68.31 -4.53
N ALA A 931 -48.95 69.52 -4.11
CA ALA A 931 -49.25 70.62 -5.00
C ALA A 931 -49.04 71.99 -4.35
N VAL A 932 -48.18 72.82 -4.94
CA VAL A 932 -47.98 74.22 -4.52
C VAL A 932 -49.20 75.06 -4.84
N ASN A 933 -49.96 75.44 -3.81
CA ASN A 933 -51.22 76.14 -3.93
C ASN A 933 -51.46 77.21 -2.82
N LEU A 934 -52.67 77.77 -2.74
CA LEU A 934 -52.96 78.89 -1.82
C LEU A 934 -52.93 78.43 -0.35
N LEU A 935 -53.13 77.14 -0.10
CA LEU A 935 -53.04 76.54 1.22
C LEU A 935 -51.60 76.58 1.75
N ASP A 936 -50.61 76.36 0.89
CA ASP A 936 -49.19 76.52 1.21
C ASP A 936 -48.83 77.94 1.61
N VAL A 937 -49.32 78.93 0.85
CA VAL A 937 -49.15 80.35 1.20
C VAL A 937 -49.75 80.64 2.57
N THR A 938 -50.94 80.11 2.83
CA THR A 938 -51.65 80.31 4.10
C THR A 938 -50.91 79.65 5.26
N ARG A 939 -50.38 78.44 5.05
CA ARG A 939 -49.61 77.68 6.05
C ARG A 939 -48.25 78.32 6.31
N MET A 940 -47.57 78.81 5.28
CA MET A 940 -46.34 79.59 5.39
C MET A 940 -46.55 80.85 6.24
N ILE A 941 -47.59 81.64 5.94
CA ILE A 941 -47.92 82.84 6.72
C ILE A 941 -48.26 82.47 8.17
N ALA A 942 -49.06 81.43 8.40
CA ALA A 942 -49.42 81.01 9.76
C ALA A 942 -48.20 80.54 10.58
N PHE A 943 -47.26 79.84 9.95
CA PHE A 943 -45.99 79.43 10.55
C PHE A 943 -45.13 80.65 10.93
N LEU A 944 -44.95 81.61 10.01
CA LEU A 944 -44.14 82.82 10.24
C LEU A 944 -44.67 83.69 11.39
N TYR A 945 -45.99 83.75 11.57
CA TYR A 945 -46.64 84.52 12.66
C TYR A 945 -46.91 83.69 13.93
N LYS A 946 -46.35 82.46 14.02
CA LYS A 946 -46.47 81.54 15.17
C LYS A 946 -47.90 81.16 15.56
N SER A 947 -48.84 81.20 14.61
CA SER A 947 -50.25 80.88 14.81
C SER A 947 -50.69 79.55 14.18
N GLY A 948 -49.81 78.89 13.41
CA GLY A 948 -50.07 77.64 12.71
C GLY A 948 -49.08 76.51 13.02
N PRO A 949 -49.34 75.30 12.49
CA PRO A 949 -48.45 74.14 12.62
C PRO A 949 -47.10 74.36 11.92
N ALA A 950 -46.11 73.51 12.24
CA ALA A 950 -44.85 73.48 11.52
C ALA A 950 -45.06 73.22 10.02
N LEU A 951 -44.13 73.73 9.21
CA LEU A 951 -44.07 73.39 7.80
C LEU A 951 -43.74 71.90 7.67
N ASP A 952 -44.41 71.25 6.72
CA ASP A 952 -44.24 69.84 6.42
C ASP A 952 -44.13 69.75 4.91
N CYS A 953 -42.93 69.44 4.42
CA CYS A 953 -42.65 69.33 2.99
C CYS A 953 -42.34 67.88 2.58
N GLY A 954 -42.71 66.90 3.43
CA GLY A 954 -42.50 65.48 3.13
C GLY A 954 -41.07 64.96 3.29
N LEU A 955 -40.23 65.63 4.09
CA LEU A 955 -38.87 65.18 4.46
C LEU A 955 -38.84 64.38 5.76
#